data_AF-A0A0K8UGC0-F1
#
_entry.id   AF-A0A0K8UGC0-F1
#
_cell.length_a   1.000
_cell.length_b   1.000
_cell.length_c   1.000
_cell.angle_alpha   90.00
_cell.angle_beta   90.00
_cell.angle_gamma   90.00
#
_symmetry.space_group_name_H-M   'P 1'
#
loop_
_entity.id
_entity.type
_entity.pdbx_description
1 polymer ?
#
loop_
_entity_poly.entity_id
_entity_poly.type
_entity_poly.pdbx_seq_one_letter_code
_entity_poly.pdbx_strand_id
1 'polypeptide(L)'
;MKQNTKNFNLQIIFLETVRRQILLKKVQSIAKCASDTGFTLCWHNQRLQLANTHKLANIRIPYNGKPARNYSHTIIFVNKMAIKGKLSSANGSWTSSRVGTTSYISRMACFAFCLLSALPLPFFTTANRLSDTKLHEVYLDNSEIKLSWMVDWYKQEVLFHLQNAFNENHRWFYLGFSKRGDVGDADICFFENQNGFFNIVTDTYTSPDGKFVQKDYQQDCELFKMDEYTLAFKRKFDTCDPLDLRMHEGTMYIMWARGESRLALEDYQFPFPNVSSHESGIKMMQLLRADKILIPETNLKTIQVTLKNVTVPTKETTYWCRIQKLDESFATKQHIVQFEPLITSPDLVHHLEVFHCETDPEAEIPLYNGDCEKMPAEAKVCSKVISLWAMGASTFTYPPETGLPVGGKDYNPFVRLEVHFNNPELKAGRIDSSGMRIKLASKLRQFDAGVMELGLEYTDKMAIPPGQVGFPLSGYCIAECTEVALPSSGIIIFGSQLHTHLRGVRILTRHFRDNEELREVNRDDYYSHHFQEMRNLHYKPRVLPGDALVTTCYYNTVGYENATLGGFSISDEMCVNYIHYYPATKLEVCKSSVSEDTLETYFIYMKKKEHQRGIRLSGARSKNYRSIKWTEPRVDQLYTMYIQEPLSMQCNKSDGYRFEGYNWEGAPVTPVAIKIPMHSKLCPNYNPLWLKPLEKGACDLLGECIY
;
A
#
# COMPACT_ATOMS: atom_id res chain seq x y z
N MET A 1 -17.86 -28.86 -1.09
CA MET A 1 -18.50 -27.68 -1.75
C MET A 1 -19.79 -27.21 -1.07
N LYS A 2 -20.90 -27.98 -1.04
CA LYS A 2 -22.22 -27.51 -0.53
C LYS A 2 -22.30 -27.17 0.98
N GLN A 3 -21.23 -27.37 1.76
CA GLN A 3 -21.22 -27.18 3.20
C GLN A 3 -20.60 -25.82 3.60
N ASN A 4 -19.45 -25.46 3.02
CA ASN A 4 -18.83 -24.13 3.19
C ASN A 4 -19.80 -23.00 2.81
N THR A 5 -20.59 -23.17 1.75
CA THR A 5 -21.62 -22.19 1.32
C THR A 5 -22.75 -22.00 2.31
N LYS A 6 -23.02 -22.95 3.23
CA LYS A 6 -23.97 -22.74 4.33
C LYS A 6 -23.35 -21.90 5.45
N ASN A 7 -22.12 -22.20 5.86
CA ASN A 7 -21.43 -21.45 6.91
C ASN A 7 -21.14 -19.99 6.48
N PHE A 8 -20.77 -19.78 5.22
CA PHE A 8 -20.54 -18.43 4.68
C PHE A 8 -21.82 -17.57 4.67
N ASN A 9 -22.96 -18.16 4.26
CA ASN A 9 -24.25 -17.46 4.34
C ASN A 9 -24.66 -17.16 5.79
N LEU A 10 -24.34 -18.04 6.75
CA LEU A 10 -24.58 -17.77 8.18
C LEU A 10 -23.77 -16.57 8.70
N GLN A 11 -22.48 -16.44 8.33
CA GLN A 11 -21.68 -15.27 8.71
C GLN A 11 -22.23 -13.96 8.13
N ILE A 12 -22.65 -13.95 6.86
CA ILE A 12 -23.22 -12.75 6.22
C ILE A 12 -24.57 -12.36 6.87
N ILE A 13 -25.45 -13.33 7.13
CA ILE A 13 -26.73 -13.12 7.82
C ILE A 13 -26.50 -12.62 9.26
N PHE A 14 -25.45 -13.10 9.93
CA PHE A 14 -25.10 -12.68 11.29
C PHE A 14 -24.64 -11.21 11.34
N LEU A 15 -23.75 -10.79 10.43
CA LEU A 15 -23.31 -9.38 10.34
C LEU A 15 -24.48 -8.43 10.02
N GLU A 16 -25.42 -8.84 9.17
CA GLU A 16 -26.63 -8.06 8.93
C GLU A 16 -27.55 -8.00 10.17
N THR A 17 -27.61 -9.08 10.95
CA THR A 17 -28.36 -9.15 12.22
C THR A 17 -27.77 -8.20 13.27
N VAL A 18 -26.44 -8.13 13.40
CA VAL A 18 -25.76 -7.14 14.26
C VAL A 18 -26.12 -5.71 13.83
N ARG A 19 -26.08 -5.41 12.53
CA ARG A 19 -26.49 -4.10 11.99
C ARG A 19 -27.95 -3.76 12.32
N ARG A 20 -28.87 -4.74 12.24
CA ARG A 20 -30.28 -4.57 12.63
C ARG A 20 -30.43 -4.33 14.15
N GLN A 21 -29.65 -5.01 14.99
CA GLN A 21 -29.65 -4.78 16.44
C GLN A 21 -29.11 -3.38 16.82
N ILE A 22 -28.13 -2.84 16.09
CA ILE A 22 -27.63 -1.47 16.29
C ILE A 22 -28.73 -0.43 15.95
N LEU A 23 -29.47 -0.64 14.85
CA LEU A 23 -30.64 0.19 14.53
C LEU A 23 -31.74 0.06 15.58
N LEU A 24 -32.05 -1.14 16.06
CA LEU A 24 -33.03 -1.36 17.13
C LEU A 24 -32.61 -0.68 18.44
N LYS A 25 -31.33 -0.74 18.84
CA LYS A 25 -30.82 -0.02 20.01
C LYS A 25 -30.92 1.51 19.85
N LYS A 26 -30.67 2.06 18.64
CA LYS A 26 -30.90 3.49 18.36
C LYS A 26 -32.39 3.87 18.41
N VAL A 27 -33.28 3.05 17.85
CA VAL A 27 -34.73 3.27 17.92
C VAL A 27 -35.26 3.14 19.35
N GLN A 28 -34.77 2.18 20.14
CA GLN A 28 -35.09 2.03 21.55
C GLN A 28 -34.56 3.20 22.41
N SER A 29 -33.37 3.73 22.10
CA SER A 29 -32.83 4.94 22.72
C SER A 29 -33.72 6.17 22.44
N ILE A 30 -34.16 6.35 21.19
CA ILE A 30 -35.10 7.42 20.81
C ILE A 30 -36.47 7.22 21.47
N ALA A 31 -36.99 6.00 21.49
CA ALA A 31 -38.27 5.66 22.14
C ALA A 31 -38.23 5.86 23.66
N LYS A 32 -37.10 5.56 24.31
CA LYS A 32 -36.92 5.78 25.75
C LYS A 32 -36.81 7.27 26.11
N CYS A 33 -36.19 8.07 25.23
CA CYS A 33 -36.23 9.53 25.35
C CYS A 33 -37.67 10.09 25.29
N ALA A 34 -38.54 9.44 24.48
CA ALA A 34 -39.95 9.79 24.34
C ALA A 34 -40.90 9.19 25.41
N SER A 35 -40.47 8.18 26.18
CA SER A 35 -41.24 7.67 27.34
C SER A 35 -40.93 8.43 28.62
N ASP A 36 -39.66 8.79 28.83
CA ASP A 36 -39.17 9.23 30.14
C ASP A 36 -39.23 10.76 30.30
N THR A 37 -39.53 11.53 29.23
CA THR A 37 -39.83 12.96 29.31
C THR A 37 -41.04 13.36 28.46
N GLY A 38 -41.92 14.20 29.03
CA GLY A 38 -43.13 14.66 28.34
C GLY A 38 -42.84 15.48 27.08
N PHE A 39 -43.70 15.32 26.06
CA PHE A 39 -43.50 15.69 24.65
C PHE A 39 -43.23 17.19 24.35
N THR A 40 -43.16 18.06 25.37
CA THR A 40 -43.03 19.51 25.24
C THR A 40 -41.61 20.05 25.48
N LEU A 41 -40.70 19.28 26.11
CA LEU A 41 -39.35 19.79 26.42
C LEU A 41 -38.31 19.54 25.31
N CYS A 42 -38.50 18.52 24.49
CA CYS A 42 -37.50 18.10 23.49
C CYS A 42 -37.27 19.14 22.36
N TRP A 43 -38.20 20.08 22.16
CA TRP A 43 -38.12 21.09 21.09
C TRP A 43 -37.53 22.45 21.51
N HIS A 44 -37.26 22.69 22.80
CA HIS A 44 -36.68 23.97 23.25
C HIS A 44 -35.16 23.90 23.41
N ASN A 45 -34.60 22.76 23.85
CA ASN A 45 -33.16 22.63 24.10
C ASN A 45 -32.28 22.58 22.83
N GLN A 46 -32.84 22.35 21.64
CA GLN A 46 -32.07 22.35 20.38
C GLN A 46 -31.89 23.74 19.73
N ARG A 47 -32.45 24.83 20.30
CA ARG A 47 -32.24 26.20 19.78
C ARG A 47 -31.21 27.04 20.53
N LEU A 48 -30.63 26.55 21.63
CA LEU A 48 -29.70 27.31 22.48
C LEU A 48 -28.21 26.98 22.31
N GLN A 49 -27.85 26.03 21.43
CA GLN A 49 -26.43 25.70 21.12
C GLN A 49 -25.94 26.19 19.75
N LEU A 50 -26.75 26.96 19.01
CA LEU A 50 -26.40 27.49 17.67
C LEU A 50 -26.28 29.03 17.60
N ALA A 51 -26.16 29.70 18.75
CA ALA A 51 -26.00 31.15 18.82
C ALA A 51 -25.13 31.58 20.02
N ASN A 52 -23.80 31.48 19.89
CA ASN A 52 -22.83 32.44 20.47
C ASN A 52 -21.38 32.09 20.07
N THR A 53 -21.01 32.38 18.83
CA THR A 53 -19.61 32.66 18.45
C THR A 53 -19.48 34.15 18.09
N HIS A 54 -18.38 34.76 18.52
CA HIS A 54 -18.03 36.19 18.34
C HIS A 54 -18.96 37.26 18.99
N LYS A 55 -18.66 37.63 20.24
CA LYS A 55 -17.75 38.78 20.48
C LYS A 55 -17.24 38.85 21.93
N LEU A 56 -16.24 39.71 22.14
CA LEU A 56 -15.30 39.67 23.26
C LEU A 56 -15.72 40.49 24.49
N ALA A 57 -15.11 40.12 25.61
CA ALA A 57 -15.19 40.68 26.95
C ALA A 57 -14.99 42.21 27.06
N ASN A 58 -15.48 42.79 28.17
CA ASN A 58 -14.79 43.91 28.80
C ASN A 58 -15.20 44.14 30.28
N ILE A 59 -14.25 44.65 31.10
CA ILE A 59 -14.44 45.28 32.44
C ILE A 59 -14.88 44.28 33.55
N ARG A 60 -14.26 44.17 34.75
CA ARG A 60 -13.16 44.91 35.41
C ARG A 60 -12.35 44.02 36.37
N ILE A 61 -11.04 44.23 36.45
CA ILE A 61 -10.14 43.91 37.59
C ILE A 61 -9.27 45.17 37.84
N PRO A 62 -8.88 45.53 39.08
CA PRO A 62 -8.27 46.84 39.40
C PRO A 62 -6.79 47.03 38.98
N TYR A 63 -6.34 48.28 39.14
CA TYR A 63 -5.09 48.87 38.62
C TYR A 63 -3.78 48.43 39.30
N ASN A 64 -2.72 48.29 38.49
CA ASN A 64 -1.34 48.83 38.70
C ASN A 64 -0.42 48.32 37.54
N GLY A 65 0.34 49.13 36.78
CA GLY A 65 0.37 50.59 36.60
C GLY A 65 1.53 51.07 35.67
N LYS A 66 1.31 52.18 34.95
CA LYS A 66 2.26 52.97 34.08
C LYS A 66 2.58 52.45 32.63
N PRO A 67 2.94 53.35 31.66
CA PRO A 67 2.49 53.19 30.25
C PRO A 67 3.46 53.61 29.09
N ALA A 68 2.90 53.69 27.86
CA ALA A 68 3.37 54.33 26.59
C ALA A 68 4.12 53.41 25.57
N ARG A 69 4.07 53.61 24.23
CA ARG A 69 3.67 54.76 23.36
C ARG A 69 2.84 54.35 22.09
N ASN A 70 2.37 55.39 21.38
CA ASN A 70 1.63 55.52 20.09
C ASN A 70 2.29 54.79 18.86
N TYR A 71 1.78 54.79 17.61
CA TYR A 71 0.85 55.69 16.86
C TYR A 71 0.05 54.98 15.72
N SER A 72 -0.93 55.73 15.18
CA SER A 72 -1.96 55.43 14.17
C SER A 72 -1.54 55.46 12.68
N HIS A 73 -2.39 54.94 11.78
CA HIS A 73 -2.74 55.60 10.49
C HIS A 73 -4.17 55.23 10.00
N THR A 74 -4.68 55.91 8.95
CA THR A 74 -6.13 56.05 8.61
C THR A 74 -6.35 56.23 7.08
N ILE A 75 -7.63 56.22 6.60
CA ILE A 75 -8.20 56.62 5.27
C ILE A 75 -8.75 55.40 4.47
N ILE A 76 -10.02 55.23 4.02
CA ILE A 76 -11.15 56.08 3.50
C ILE A 76 -11.06 56.26 1.94
N PHE A 77 -12.08 56.13 1.08
CA PHE A 77 -13.57 56.06 1.19
C PHE A 77 -14.08 54.77 0.43
N VAL A 78 -15.26 54.56 -0.23
CA VAL A 78 -16.49 55.31 -0.62
C VAL A 78 -17.69 54.31 -0.73
N ASN A 79 -18.92 54.75 -1.08
CA ASN A 79 -20.09 53.88 -1.39
C ASN A 79 -21.01 54.53 -2.46
N LYS A 80 -21.72 53.76 -3.32
CA LYS A 80 -22.78 54.30 -4.24
C LYS A 80 -23.74 53.26 -4.84
N MET A 81 -25.01 53.66 -5.04
CA MET A 81 -26.10 52.92 -5.73
C MET A 81 -26.44 53.52 -7.11
N ALA A 82 -27.12 52.76 -8.01
CA ALA A 82 -28.52 53.01 -8.44
C ALA A 82 -28.95 52.51 -9.86
N ILE A 83 -29.76 51.44 -9.91
CA ILE A 83 -31.06 51.25 -10.63
C ILE A 83 -31.32 51.97 -12.00
N LYS A 84 -31.66 51.21 -13.08
CA LYS A 84 -32.91 51.36 -13.89
C LYS A 84 -33.10 50.41 -15.11
N GLY A 85 -34.29 49.78 -15.20
CA GLY A 85 -34.97 49.33 -16.45
C GLY A 85 -34.50 48.02 -17.11
N LYS A 86 -35.30 47.31 -17.93
CA LYS A 86 -36.76 47.41 -18.25
C LYS A 86 -37.28 46.05 -18.80
N LEU A 87 -38.58 45.76 -18.69
CA LEU A 87 -39.20 44.50 -19.14
C LEU A 87 -39.47 44.42 -20.66
N SER A 88 -39.60 43.19 -21.17
CA SER A 88 -40.59 42.80 -22.20
C SER A 88 -41.21 41.43 -21.85
N SER A 89 -42.38 41.11 -22.40
CA SER A 89 -43.16 39.89 -22.08
C SER A 89 -44.09 39.50 -23.24
N ALA A 90 -44.62 38.26 -23.21
CA ALA A 90 -45.65 37.76 -24.11
C ALA A 90 -46.75 37.02 -23.31
N ASN A 91 -47.97 36.93 -23.85
CA ASN A 91 -49.21 36.69 -23.09
C ASN A 91 -50.12 35.60 -23.71
N GLY A 92 -51.03 35.05 -22.88
CA GLY A 92 -52.15 34.17 -23.26
C GLY A 92 -52.60 33.30 -22.08
N SER A 93 -53.52 33.74 -21.20
CA SER A 93 -54.99 33.67 -21.35
C SER A 93 -55.50 32.22 -21.48
N TRP A 94 -56.43 31.72 -20.66
CA TRP A 94 -57.76 32.28 -20.40
C TRP A 94 -58.36 32.05 -18.99
N THR A 95 -58.98 33.11 -18.45
CA THR A 95 -60.20 33.21 -17.59
C THR A 95 -60.47 32.28 -16.39
N SER A 96 -61.03 32.89 -15.33
CA SER A 96 -61.64 32.23 -14.16
C SER A 96 -63.06 32.76 -13.87
N SER A 97 -64.01 31.86 -13.56
CA SER A 97 -65.28 32.07 -12.83
C SER A 97 -65.95 30.70 -12.58
N ARG A 98 -66.88 30.48 -11.63
CA ARG A 98 -67.54 31.35 -10.63
C ARG A 98 -67.96 30.52 -9.39
N VAL A 99 -68.51 31.16 -8.36
CA VAL A 99 -68.94 30.57 -7.07
C VAL A 99 -70.33 29.89 -7.16
N GLY A 100 -70.52 28.80 -6.40
CA GLY A 100 -71.82 28.17 -6.10
C GLY A 100 -71.75 27.32 -4.82
N THR A 101 -72.84 27.19 -4.06
CA THR A 101 -72.83 26.68 -2.67
C THR A 101 -73.89 25.59 -2.37
N THR A 102 -73.73 24.93 -1.22
CA THR A 102 -74.63 23.92 -0.60
C THR A 102 -74.61 22.52 -1.26
N SER A 103 -74.94 21.41 -0.57
CA SER A 103 -75.43 21.25 0.82
C SER A 103 -74.79 20.03 1.53
N TYR A 104 -75.15 19.80 2.80
CA TYR A 104 -74.64 18.69 3.62
C TYR A 104 -75.31 17.35 3.27
N ILE A 105 -74.54 16.34 2.86
CA ILE A 105 -74.56 14.97 3.40
C ILE A 105 -73.14 14.39 3.24
N SER A 106 -72.36 14.34 4.32
CA SER A 106 -71.18 13.44 4.43
C SER A 106 -70.77 13.26 5.89
N ARG A 107 -71.34 12.25 6.54
CA ARG A 107 -70.93 11.77 7.87
C ARG A 107 -70.97 10.24 7.99
N MET A 108 -70.65 9.53 6.91
CA MET A 108 -70.41 8.08 6.99
C MET A 108 -69.46 7.46 5.93
N ALA A 109 -68.91 8.23 4.98
CA ALA A 109 -68.11 7.68 3.88
C ALA A 109 -66.57 7.71 4.08
N CYS A 110 -66.04 8.48 5.04
CA CYS A 110 -64.58 8.69 5.16
C CYS A 110 -63.81 7.62 5.95
N PHE A 111 -64.48 6.74 6.72
CA PHE A 111 -63.78 5.75 7.54
C PHE A 111 -63.32 4.49 6.78
N ALA A 112 -63.87 4.23 5.59
CA ALA A 112 -63.51 3.05 4.79
C ALA A 112 -62.28 3.27 3.87
N PHE A 113 -62.00 4.50 3.45
CA PHE A 113 -60.98 4.77 2.42
C PHE A 113 -59.57 5.06 2.97
N CYS A 114 -59.45 5.52 4.23
CA CYS A 114 -58.13 5.77 4.85
C CYS A 114 -57.42 4.50 5.37
N LEU A 115 -58.07 3.32 5.29
CA LEU A 115 -57.47 2.03 5.69
C LEU A 115 -56.78 1.28 4.54
N LEU A 116 -56.92 1.74 3.29
CA LEU A 116 -56.29 1.12 2.11
C LEU A 116 -55.00 1.81 1.64
N SER A 117 -54.69 3.00 2.17
CA SER A 117 -53.41 3.71 1.94
C SER A 117 -52.33 3.40 2.99
N ALA A 118 -52.58 2.43 3.88
CA ALA A 118 -51.69 2.05 4.99
C ALA A 118 -51.05 0.65 4.83
N LEU A 119 -51.10 0.08 3.62
CA LEU A 119 -50.21 -1.03 3.28
C LEU A 119 -48.76 -0.52 3.31
N PRO A 120 -47.84 -1.14 4.08
CA PRO A 120 -46.44 -0.82 3.96
C PRO A 120 -45.98 -1.25 2.56
N LEU A 121 -45.69 -0.28 1.70
CA LEU A 121 -44.79 -0.52 0.57
C LEU A 121 -43.57 -1.24 1.14
N PRO A 122 -43.20 -2.43 0.63
CA PRO A 122 -42.00 -3.08 1.10
C PRO A 122 -40.84 -2.15 0.76
N PHE A 123 -40.31 -1.51 1.79
CA PHE A 123 -38.95 -1.00 1.74
C PHE A 123 -38.08 -2.22 1.49
N PHE A 124 -37.79 -2.46 0.21
CA PHE A 124 -36.56 -3.09 -0.21
C PHE A 124 -35.45 -2.16 0.27
N THR A 125 -35.14 -2.26 1.57
CA THR A 125 -33.79 -2.13 2.04
C THR A 125 -33.01 -3.13 1.21
N THR A 126 -32.39 -2.65 0.13
CA THR A 126 -31.27 -3.34 -0.46
C THR A 126 -30.28 -3.48 0.67
N ALA A 127 -30.28 -4.67 1.29
CA ALA A 127 -29.20 -5.08 2.13
C ALA A 127 -27.98 -5.01 1.21
N ASN A 128 -27.18 -3.95 1.37
CA ASN A 128 -25.88 -3.87 0.75
C ASN A 128 -25.06 -4.97 1.41
N ARG A 129 -25.24 -6.18 0.88
CA ARG A 129 -24.48 -7.38 1.19
C ARG A 129 -23.03 -6.95 1.10
N LEU A 130 -22.33 -7.03 2.22
CA LEU A 130 -20.92 -6.68 2.29
C LEU A 130 -20.22 -7.45 1.16
N SER A 131 -19.66 -6.71 0.21
CA SER A 131 -19.16 -7.33 -1.01
C SER A 131 -18.02 -8.25 -0.65
N ASP A 132 -18.10 -9.52 -1.05
CA ASP A 132 -17.05 -10.52 -0.80
C ASP A 132 -15.70 -10.08 -1.43
N THR A 133 -15.71 -9.09 -2.33
CA THR A 133 -14.52 -8.40 -2.87
C THR A 133 -13.73 -7.62 -1.82
N LYS A 134 -14.40 -7.06 -0.80
CA LYS A 134 -13.81 -6.19 0.23
C LYS A 134 -13.29 -6.93 1.46
N LEU A 135 -13.52 -8.23 1.54
CA LEU A 135 -13.08 -9.06 2.66
C LEU A 135 -11.71 -9.65 2.36
N HIS A 136 -10.70 -9.27 3.15
CA HIS A 136 -9.35 -9.84 3.12
C HIS A 136 -9.16 -10.75 4.33
N GLU A 137 -8.31 -11.77 4.21
CA GLU A 137 -8.18 -12.84 5.23
C GLU A 137 -6.74 -13.35 5.30
N VAL A 138 -6.25 -13.62 6.52
CA VAL A 138 -4.92 -14.20 6.81
C VAL A 138 -4.96 -15.00 8.12
N TYR A 139 -4.06 -15.98 8.28
CA TYR A 139 -3.83 -16.64 9.56
C TYR A 139 -2.59 -16.04 10.24
N LEU A 140 -2.74 -15.58 11.48
CA LEU A 140 -1.69 -14.88 12.23
C LEU A 140 -0.61 -15.84 12.75
N ASP A 141 -1.05 -16.95 13.34
CA ASP A 141 -0.26 -18.11 13.79
C ASP A 141 0.09 -19.10 12.65
N ASN A 142 -0.53 -18.93 11.48
CA ASN A 142 -0.54 -19.85 10.33
C ASN A 142 -1.42 -21.10 10.48
N SER A 143 -2.31 -21.16 11.49
CA SER A 143 -3.13 -22.36 11.77
C SER A 143 -4.59 -22.05 12.14
N GLU A 144 -4.83 -21.47 13.31
CA GLU A 144 -6.15 -21.31 13.93
C GLU A 144 -6.64 -19.87 13.96
N ILE A 145 -5.74 -18.90 14.22
CA ILE A 145 -6.08 -17.51 14.53
C ILE A 145 -6.26 -16.75 13.22
N LYS A 146 -7.50 -16.74 12.72
CA LYS A 146 -7.85 -16.13 11.45
C LYS A 146 -8.22 -14.65 11.64
N LEU A 147 -7.34 -13.76 11.20
CA LEU A 147 -7.64 -12.35 11.01
C LEU A 147 -8.35 -12.15 9.67
N SER A 148 -9.51 -11.51 9.69
CA SER A 148 -10.23 -11.03 8.50
C SER A 148 -10.43 -9.52 8.62
N TRP A 149 -10.27 -8.76 7.53
CA TRP A 149 -10.41 -7.30 7.58
C TRP A 149 -11.05 -6.71 6.31
N MET A 150 -11.58 -5.50 6.44
CA MET A 150 -12.22 -4.73 5.37
C MET A 150 -11.79 -3.27 5.41
N VAL A 151 -11.55 -2.66 4.25
CA VAL A 151 -11.09 -1.27 4.12
C VAL A 151 -12.24 -0.37 3.64
N ASP A 152 -12.64 0.61 4.46
CA ASP A 152 -13.58 1.67 4.06
C ASP A 152 -12.81 2.93 3.66
N TRP A 153 -12.38 2.98 2.40
CA TRP A 153 -11.69 4.10 1.77
C TRP A 153 -12.47 5.43 1.79
N TYR A 154 -13.79 5.42 2.00
CA TYR A 154 -14.59 6.65 2.09
C TYR A 154 -14.61 7.23 3.51
N LYS A 155 -14.69 6.36 4.53
CA LYS A 155 -14.61 6.77 5.95
C LYS A 155 -13.19 6.83 6.50
N GLN A 156 -12.20 6.30 5.76
CA GLN A 156 -10.82 6.12 6.22
C GLN A 156 -10.75 5.31 7.52
N GLU A 157 -11.48 4.19 7.58
CA GLU A 157 -11.44 3.24 8.70
C GLU A 157 -11.25 1.79 8.19
N VAL A 158 -10.49 1.00 8.96
CA VAL A 158 -10.33 -0.45 8.75
C VAL A 158 -11.18 -1.17 9.79
N LEU A 159 -11.99 -2.13 9.34
CA LEU A 159 -12.78 -3.00 10.20
C LEU A 159 -12.07 -4.35 10.32
N PHE A 160 -11.77 -4.77 11.54
CA PHE A 160 -11.07 -6.02 11.85
C PHE A 160 -12.04 -7.03 12.47
N HIS A 161 -11.86 -8.31 12.14
CA HIS A 161 -12.64 -9.44 12.64
C HIS A 161 -11.75 -10.66 12.79
N LEU A 162 -11.40 -11.01 14.03
CA LEU A 162 -10.62 -12.19 14.37
C LEU A 162 -11.50 -13.35 14.83
N GLN A 163 -11.08 -14.55 14.45
CA GLN A 163 -11.62 -15.83 14.92
C GLN A 163 -10.54 -16.61 15.67
N ASN A 164 -10.92 -17.29 16.75
CA ASN A 164 -10.04 -18.06 17.64
C ASN A 164 -9.00 -17.19 18.39
N ALA A 165 -9.27 -15.88 18.51
CA ALA A 165 -8.48 -14.97 19.34
C ALA A 165 -8.55 -15.33 20.84
N PHE A 166 -9.69 -15.88 21.26
CA PHE A 166 -9.97 -16.37 22.60
C PHE A 166 -10.29 -17.88 22.57
N ASN A 167 -10.17 -18.52 23.73
CA ASN A 167 -10.68 -19.86 24.04
C ASN A 167 -10.90 -19.97 25.57
N GLU A 168 -11.20 -21.16 26.10
CA GLU A 168 -11.48 -21.37 27.54
C GLU A 168 -10.35 -20.97 28.49
N ASN A 169 -9.10 -20.93 28.01
CA ASN A 169 -7.92 -20.58 28.81
C ASN A 169 -7.49 -19.12 28.67
N HIS A 170 -7.53 -18.59 27.43
CA HIS A 170 -6.98 -17.28 27.10
C HIS A 170 -7.96 -16.16 27.49
N ARG A 171 -7.52 -15.29 28.42
CA ARG A 171 -8.32 -14.19 28.99
C ARG A 171 -8.18 -12.88 28.23
N TRP A 172 -7.06 -12.71 27.54
CA TRP A 172 -6.78 -11.53 26.74
C TRP A 172 -6.16 -11.89 25.40
N PHE A 173 -6.40 -11.02 24.42
CA PHE A 173 -5.77 -10.98 23.11
C PHE A 173 -5.32 -9.53 22.86
N TYR A 174 -4.22 -9.31 22.14
CA TYR A 174 -3.90 -7.99 21.59
C TYR A 174 -3.66 -8.04 20.08
N LEU A 175 -4.00 -6.96 19.39
CA LEU A 175 -3.53 -6.67 18.04
C LEU A 175 -2.75 -5.35 18.08
N GLY A 176 -1.49 -5.39 17.66
CA GLY A 176 -0.58 -4.25 17.67
C GLY A 176 -0.02 -3.93 16.29
N PHE A 177 0.46 -2.71 16.15
CA PHE A 177 0.94 -2.12 14.90
C PHE A 177 2.31 -1.50 15.17
N SER A 178 3.36 -2.05 14.56
CA SER A 178 4.73 -1.53 14.72
C SER A 178 5.39 -1.16 13.40
N LYS A 179 6.44 -0.34 13.50
CA LYS A 179 7.17 0.23 12.37
C LYS A 179 7.89 -0.84 11.56
N ARG A 180 8.74 -1.65 12.21
CA ARG A 180 9.58 -2.68 11.56
C ARG A 180 9.54 -4.07 12.22
N GLY A 181 8.52 -4.32 13.05
CA GLY A 181 8.36 -5.56 13.80
C GLY A 181 8.85 -5.47 15.25
N ASP A 182 9.65 -4.47 15.59
CA ASP A 182 10.10 -4.22 16.96
C ASP A 182 8.93 -3.98 17.92
N VAL A 183 9.15 -4.33 19.19
CA VAL A 183 8.19 -4.18 20.30
C VAL A 183 8.17 -2.77 20.91
N GLY A 184 9.09 -1.87 20.52
CA GLY A 184 9.17 -0.50 21.03
C GLY A 184 8.51 0.52 20.11
N ASP A 185 7.93 1.58 20.68
CA ASP A 185 7.10 2.58 19.96
C ASP A 185 6.03 1.92 19.04
N ALA A 186 5.33 0.91 19.55
CA ALA A 186 4.23 0.22 18.90
C ALA A 186 2.90 0.57 19.57
N ASP A 187 1.84 0.85 18.79
CA ASP A 187 0.47 1.00 19.32
C ASP A 187 -0.24 -0.36 19.34
N ILE A 188 -1.05 -0.59 20.36
CA ILE A 188 -1.61 -1.91 20.68
C ILE A 188 -3.02 -1.79 21.26
N CYS A 189 -3.99 -2.33 20.51
CA CYS A 189 -5.33 -2.60 21.03
C CYS A 189 -5.31 -3.86 21.91
N PHE A 190 -5.45 -3.71 23.24
CA PHE A 190 -5.67 -4.83 24.16
C PHE A 190 -7.16 -5.13 24.33
N PHE A 191 -7.50 -6.42 24.36
CA PHE A 191 -8.87 -6.91 24.52
C PHE A 191 -8.92 -7.97 25.64
N GLU A 192 -9.68 -7.70 26.71
CA GLU A 192 -9.91 -8.64 27.81
C GLU A 192 -11.34 -9.19 27.79
N ASN A 193 -11.47 -10.52 27.81
CA ASN A 193 -12.73 -11.25 27.97
C ASN A 193 -12.73 -11.93 29.35
N GLN A 194 -13.42 -11.33 30.32
CA GLN A 194 -13.55 -11.89 31.67
C GLN A 194 -14.76 -12.84 31.73
N ASN A 195 -14.54 -14.07 31.27
CA ASN A 195 -15.50 -15.20 31.27
C ASN A 195 -16.88 -14.85 30.68
N GLY A 196 -16.93 -14.03 29.63
CA GLY A 196 -18.18 -13.61 28.96
C GLY A 196 -19.04 -12.60 29.73
N PHE A 197 -18.66 -12.19 30.95
CA PHE A 197 -19.40 -11.20 31.74
C PHE A 197 -19.01 -9.76 31.42
N PHE A 198 -17.71 -9.51 31.24
CA PHE A 198 -17.18 -8.19 30.93
C PHE A 198 -16.16 -8.27 29.78
N ASN A 199 -16.39 -7.42 28.78
CA ASN A 199 -15.54 -7.25 27.61
C ASN A 199 -14.93 -5.84 27.68
N ILE A 200 -13.61 -5.75 27.79
CA ILE A 200 -12.89 -4.48 27.85
C ILE A 200 -11.99 -4.37 26.62
N VAL A 201 -11.99 -3.20 25.98
CA VAL A 201 -10.90 -2.77 25.08
C VAL A 201 -10.12 -1.66 25.79
N THR A 202 -8.79 -1.73 25.72
CA THR A 202 -7.90 -0.67 26.22
C THR A 202 -6.91 -0.33 25.12
N ASP A 203 -6.80 0.95 24.81
CA ASP A 203 -5.80 1.47 23.89
C ASP A 203 -4.49 1.71 24.65
N THR A 204 -3.37 1.38 24.02
CA THR A 204 -2.06 1.40 24.66
C THR A 204 -0.94 1.59 23.65
N TYR A 205 0.20 2.06 24.12
CA TYR A 205 1.46 2.12 23.35
C TYR A 205 2.61 1.54 24.19
N THR A 206 3.68 1.10 23.53
CA THR A 206 4.87 0.60 24.23
C THR A 206 5.92 1.69 24.46
N SER A 207 6.75 1.51 25.48
CA SER A 207 7.93 2.36 25.69
C SER A 207 8.95 2.18 24.53
N PRO A 208 9.81 3.17 24.24
CA PRO A 208 10.81 3.06 23.16
C PRO A 208 11.79 1.89 23.31
N ASP A 209 11.95 1.36 24.53
CA ASP A 209 12.78 0.20 24.84
C ASP A 209 11.99 -1.13 24.91
N GLY A 210 10.71 -1.12 24.57
CA GLY A 210 9.81 -2.28 24.52
C GLY A 210 9.46 -2.93 25.86
N LYS A 211 9.95 -2.42 27.00
CA LYS A 211 9.82 -3.11 28.30
C LYS A 211 8.48 -2.89 29.00
N PHE A 212 7.78 -1.81 28.67
CA PHE A 212 6.53 -1.44 29.31
C PHE A 212 5.46 -1.10 28.29
N VAL A 213 4.22 -1.47 28.61
CA VAL A 213 3.02 -0.96 27.97
C VAL A 213 2.49 0.19 28.83
N GLN A 214 2.10 1.29 28.19
CA GLN A 214 1.46 2.44 28.81
C GLN A 214 0.06 2.60 28.21
N LYS A 215 -0.90 2.97 29.05
CA LYS A 215 -2.28 3.20 28.64
C LYS A 215 -2.40 4.53 27.92
N ASP A 216 -3.14 4.55 26.81
CA ASP A 216 -3.39 5.80 26.10
C ASP A 216 -4.48 6.65 26.78
N TYR A 217 -4.44 7.96 26.51
CA TYR A 217 -5.48 8.92 26.89
C TYR A 217 -6.63 8.97 25.87
N GLN A 218 -6.35 8.65 24.60
CA GLN A 218 -7.36 8.47 23.56
C GLN A 218 -7.81 6.99 23.50
N GLN A 219 -8.74 6.68 22.60
CA GLN A 219 -9.30 5.34 22.41
C GLN A 219 -9.87 5.27 20.98
N ASP A 220 -9.08 4.68 20.10
CA ASP A 220 -9.33 4.56 18.67
C ASP A 220 -9.59 3.11 18.22
N CYS A 221 -9.36 2.13 19.09
CA CYS A 221 -9.77 0.73 18.94
C CYS A 221 -11.29 0.52 19.23
N GLU A 222 -12.17 1.12 18.43
CA GLU A 222 -13.64 1.03 18.59
C GLU A 222 -14.18 -0.42 18.50
N LEU A 223 -14.41 -1.06 19.66
CA LEU A 223 -14.93 -2.42 19.77
C LEU A 223 -16.41 -2.53 19.34
N PHE A 224 -16.72 -3.47 18.44
CA PHE A 224 -18.09 -3.82 18.04
C PHE A 224 -18.65 -5.05 18.76
N LYS A 225 -17.83 -6.09 18.90
CA LYS A 225 -18.23 -7.42 19.39
C LYS A 225 -17.03 -8.14 19.98
N MET A 226 -17.23 -8.79 21.13
CA MET A 226 -16.30 -9.79 21.66
C MET A 226 -17.11 -10.92 22.31
N ASP A 227 -16.67 -12.16 22.09
CA ASP A 227 -17.18 -13.38 22.73
C ASP A 227 -16.05 -14.42 22.88
N GLU A 228 -16.40 -15.63 23.31
CA GLU A 228 -15.49 -16.76 23.60
C GLU A 228 -14.53 -17.12 22.46
N TYR A 229 -14.85 -16.78 21.20
CA TYR A 229 -14.02 -17.11 20.03
C TYR A 229 -13.87 -15.96 19.01
N THR A 230 -14.71 -14.92 19.08
CA THR A 230 -14.79 -13.86 18.09
C THR A 230 -14.43 -12.51 18.68
N LEU A 231 -13.62 -11.73 17.95
CA LEU A 231 -13.32 -10.33 18.25
C LEU A 231 -13.55 -9.49 17.00
N ALA A 232 -14.30 -8.39 17.10
CA ALA A 232 -14.48 -7.46 16.00
C ALA A 232 -14.46 -5.99 16.48
N PHE A 233 -13.65 -5.17 15.84
CA PHE A 233 -13.45 -3.75 16.15
C PHE A 233 -13.13 -2.97 14.87
N LYS A 234 -12.96 -1.65 14.97
CA LYS A 234 -12.38 -0.83 13.90
C LYS A 234 -11.37 0.18 14.45
N ARG A 235 -10.54 0.72 13.56
CA ARG A 235 -9.65 1.85 13.81
C ARG A 235 -9.56 2.74 12.57
N LYS A 236 -9.24 4.03 12.72
CA LYS A 236 -9.04 4.95 11.58
C LYS A 236 -7.72 4.65 10.86
N PHE A 237 -7.55 5.13 9.63
CA PHE A 237 -6.23 5.13 8.97
C PHE A 237 -5.28 6.11 9.67
N ASP A 238 -5.83 7.24 10.12
CA ASP A 238 -5.14 8.31 10.84
C ASP A 238 -6.07 8.72 11.99
N THR A 239 -5.61 8.54 13.22
CA THR A 239 -6.38 8.77 14.45
C THR A 239 -6.20 10.18 15.00
N CYS A 240 -5.22 10.92 14.46
CA CYS A 240 -4.72 12.21 14.95
C CYS A 240 -4.01 12.19 16.31
N ASP A 241 -3.73 11.01 16.90
CA ASP A 241 -2.86 10.92 18.08
C ASP A 241 -1.38 10.79 17.68
N PRO A 242 -0.42 11.52 18.31
CA PRO A 242 1.01 11.39 18.02
C PRO A 242 1.68 10.11 18.57
N LEU A 243 0.99 9.31 19.39
CA LEU A 243 1.49 8.03 19.93
C LEU A 243 1.20 6.85 18.98
N ASP A 244 0.27 7.05 18.04
CA ASP A 244 -0.32 6.04 17.17
C ASP A 244 0.45 5.80 15.85
N LEU A 245 0.50 4.54 15.38
CA LEU A 245 1.00 4.22 14.05
C LEU A 245 -0.09 4.41 12.98
N ARG A 246 0.03 5.50 12.22
CA ARG A 246 -0.80 5.79 11.03
C ARG A 246 -0.72 4.67 9.98
N MET A 247 -1.87 4.16 9.56
CA MET A 247 -1.99 3.13 8.52
C MET A 247 -1.76 3.70 7.12
N HIS A 248 -1.13 2.92 6.24
CA HIS A 248 -0.71 3.34 4.90
C HIS A 248 -0.81 2.21 3.86
N GLU A 249 -0.59 2.54 2.58
CA GLU A 249 -0.66 1.59 1.45
C GLU A 249 0.57 0.66 1.35
N GLY A 250 1.64 0.92 2.12
CA GLY A 250 2.84 0.07 2.26
C GLY A 250 2.69 -1.17 3.16
N THR A 251 3.83 -1.74 3.57
CA THR A 251 3.96 -2.91 4.45
C THR A 251 3.76 -2.53 5.91
N MET A 252 2.77 -3.13 6.58
CA MET A 252 2.58 -2.97 8.03
C MET A 252 3.00 -4.24 8.78
N TYR A 253 3.56 -4.07 9.97
CA TYR A 253 3.94 -5.16 10.86
C TYR A 253 2.87 -5.31 11.95
N ILE A 254 2.05 -6.36 11.80
CA ILE A 254 0.93 -6.64 12.69
C ILE A 254 1.38 -7.61 13.77
N MET A 255 1.54 -7.09 14.98
CA MET A 255 1.87 -7.85 16.18
C MET A 255 0.59 -8.49 16.74
N TRP A 256 0.71 -9.68 17.32
CA TRP A 256 -0.37 -10.31 18.05
C TRP A 256 0.15 -11.16 19.21
N ALA A 257 -0.64 -11.29 20.27
CA ALA A 257 -0.48 -12.33 21.26
C ALA A 257 -1.80 -12.61 22.01
N ARG A 258 -1.87 -13.75 22.70
CA ARG A 258 -2.90 -14.05 23.70
C ARG A 258 -2.28 -14.63 24.98
N GLY A 259 -2.99 -14.54 26.11
CA GLY A 259 -2.49 -15.05 27.38
C GLY A 259 -3.58 -15.45 28.39
N GLU A 260 -3.21 -16.37 29.30
CA GLU A 260 -4.06 -16.87 30.38
C GLU A 260 -4.00 -16.00 31.65
N SER A 261 -2.91 -15.24 31.83
CA SER A 261 -2.68 -14.33 32.96
C SER A 261 -3.63 -13.13 32.92
N ARG A 262 -4.01 -12.57 34.08
CA ARG A 262 -4.68 -11.26 34.13
C ARG A 262 -3.64 -10.16 33.91
N LEU A 263 -3.96 -9.17 33.07
CA LEU A 263 -3.13 -7.98 32.88
C LEU A 263 -3.47 -6.90 33.90
N ALA A 264 -2.51 -6.02 34.19
CA ALA A 264 -2.70 -4.88 35.07
C ALA A 264 -3.15 -3.62 34.29
N LEU A 265 -4.13 -3.75 33.39
CA LEU A 265 -4.67 -2.66 32.55
C LEU A 265 -5.46 -1.58 33.33
N GLU A 266 -5.62 -1.79 34.63
CA GLU A 266 -6.09 -0.80 35.61
C GLU A 266 -4.96 0.17 36.03
N ASP A 267 -3.70 -0.29 36.02
CA ASP A 267 -2.53 0.58 36.19
C ASP A 267 -2.26 1.34 34.89
N TYR A 268 -1.76 2.57 35.01
CA TYR A 268 -1.41 3.39 33.83
C TYR A 268 -0.24 2.82 33.02
N GLN A 269 0.63 2.03 33.66
CA GLN A 269 1.79 1.40 33.03
C GLN A 269 2.04 0.02 33.66
N PHE A 270 2.28 -0.99 32.81
CA PHE A 270 2.61 -2.36 33.23
C PHE A 270 3.75 -2.95 32.38
N PRO A 271 4.47 -4.00 32.84
CA PRO A 271 5.50 -4.65 32.05
C PRO A 271 4.93 -5.31 30.79
N PHE A 272 5.68 -5.30 29.69
CA PHE A 272 5.24 -5.94 28.45
C PHE A 272 4.99 -7.45 28.66
N PRO A 273 3.87 -8.03 28.19
CA PRO A 273 3.55 -9.43 28.45
C PRO A 273 4.60 -10.40 27.88
N ASN A 274 5.20 -11.21 28.76
CA ASN A 274 6.06 -12.31 28.36
C ASN A 274 5.18 -13.51 27.95
N VAL A 275 5.20 -13.85 26.66
CA VAL A 275 4.36 -14.89 26.03
C VAL A 275 5.25 -15.85 25.25
N SER A 276 4.82 -17.11 25.11
CA SER A 276 5.54 -18.07 24.27
C SER A 276 5.46 -17.70 22.78
N SER A 277 6.43 -18.17 21.99
CA SER A 277 6.45 -18.02 20.53
C SER A 277 5.37 -18.85 19.80
N HIS A 278 4.54 -19.59 20.52
CA HIS A 278 3.35 -20.26 19.97
C HIS A 278 2.08 -19.43 20.15
N GLU A 279 2.06 -18.54 21.16
CA GLU A 279 0.89 -17.72 21.51
C GLU A 279 1.14 -16.22 21.25
N SER A 280 2.20 -15.90 20.50
CA SER A 280 2.54 -14.55 20.04
C SER A 280 3.29 -14.59 18.69
N GLY A 281 3.24 -13.49 17.94
CA GLY A 281 3.96 -13.38 16.67
C GLY A 281 3.79 -12.02 15.96
N ILE A 282 4.45 -11.90 14.80
CA ILE A 282 4.44 -10.70 13.95
C ILE A 282 4.10 -11.13 12.52
N LYS A 283 3.24 -10.36 11.83
CA LYS A 283 2.85 -10.58 10.43
C LYS A 283 3.12 -9.34 9.58
N MET A 284 4.01 -9.45 8.60
CA MET A 284 4.13 -8.44 7.53
C MET A 284 2.95 -8.57 6.58
N MET A 285 2.20 -7.48 6.34
CA MET A 285 1.05 -7.44 5.43
C MET A 285 0.66 -6.01 5.03
N GLN A 286 0.12 -5.83 3.82
CA GLN A 286 -0.57 -4.59 3.44
C GLN A 286 -2.00 -4.59 4.03
N LEU A 287 -2.28 -3.70 4.99
CA LEU A 287 -3.64 -3.50 5.52
C LEU A 287 -4.53 -2.72 4.54
N LEU A 288 -4.06 -1.58 4.00
CA LEU A 288 -4.84 -0.75 3.08
C LEU A 288 -4.81 -1.31 1.65
N ARG A 289 -5.37 -2.52 1.50
CA ARG A 289 -5.39 -3.31 0.27
C ARG A 289 -6.53 -2.89 -0.66
N ALA A 290 -6.32 -3.04 -1.97
CA ALA A 290 -7.38 -2.87 -2.96
C ALA A 290 -8.39 -4.03 -2.94
N ASP A 291 -9.67 -3.72 -3.19
CA ASP A 291 -10.76 -4.69 -3.40
C ASP A 291 -10.33 -5.84 -4.34
N LYS A 292 -10.65 -7.10 -3.99
CA LYS A 292 -10.40 -8.29 -4.82
C LYS A 292 -11.10 -8.14 -6.17
N ILE A 293 -10.33 -8.26 -7.25
CA ILE A 293 -10.83 -8.23 -8.62
C ILE A 293 -11.60 -9.53 -8.93
N LEU A 294 -12.81 -9.39 -9.47
CA LEU A 294 -13.61 -10.50 -9.98
C LEU A 294 -13.19 -10.84 -11.41
N ILE A 295 -13.07 -12.13 -11.71
CA ILE A 295 -12.77 -12.65 -13.05
C ILE A 295 -14.11 -12.91 -13.76
N PRO A 296 -14.46 -12.21 -14.86
CA PRO A 296 -15.75 -12.41 -15.55
C PRO A 296 -15.80 -13.70 -16.40
N GLU A 297 -14.65 -14.30 -16.73
CA GLU A 297 -14.58 -15.52 -17.53
C GLU A 297 -14.93 -16.77 -16.71
N THR A 298 -15.97 -17.52 -17.12
CA THR A 298 -16.38 -18.77 -16.46
C THR A 298 -15.50 -19.98 -16.81
N ASN A 299 -14.89 -19.96 -17.99
CA ASN A 299 -14.18 -21.11 -18.57
C ASN A 299 -12.69 -20.76 -18.73
N LEU A 300 -11.93 -20.91 -17.65
CA LEU A 300 -10.49 -20.66 -17.61
C LEU A 300 -9.71 -21.95 -17.82
N LYS A 301 -8.68 -21.94 -18.67
CA LYS A 301 -7.64 -22.98 -18.58
C LYS A 301 -6.78 -22.71 -17.35
N THR A 302 -6.32 -23.77 -16.69
CA THR A 302 -5.33 -23.70 -15.61
C THR A 302 -4.09 -24.49 -16.02
N ILE A 303 -2.91 -23.92 -15.79
CA ILE A 303 -1.63 -24.64 -15.83
C ILE A 303 -0.95 -24.59 -14.46
N GLN A 304 0.02 -25.48 -14.26
CA GLN A 304 0.87 -25.49 -13.06
C GLN A 304 2.34 -25.60 -13.50
N VAL A 305 3.19 -24.72 -12.96
CA VAL A 305 4.62 -24.69 -13.19
C VAL A 305 5.28 -24.90 -11.83
N THR A 306 5.61 -26.16 -11.51
CA THR A 306 6.09 -26.58 -10.19
C THR A 306 7.44 -27.29 -10.26
N LEU A 307 8.12 -27.41 -9.13
CA LEU A 307 9.16 -28.41 -8.94
C LEU A 307 8.58 -29.84 -8.97
N LYS A 308 9.47 -30.83 -8.97
CA LYS A 308 9.13 -32.26 -9.02
C LYS A 308 9.96 -33.03 -8.00
N ASN A 309 9.48 -33.06 -6.75
CA ASN A 309 10.08 -33.77 -5.61
C ASN A 309 11.58 -33.47 -5.46
N VAL A 310 11.92 -32.17 -5.44
CA VAL A 310 13.29 -31.68 -5.29
C VAL A 310 13.70 -31.81 -3.83
N THR A 311 14.83 -32.46 -3.57
CA THR A 311 15.47 -32.41 -2.25
C THR A 311 16.09 -31.02 -2.06
N VAL A 312 15.57 -30.23 -1.13
CA VAL A 312 16.08 -28.89 -0.82
C VAL A 312 17.51 -29.03 -0.25
N PRO A 313 18.52 -28.33 -0.79
CA PRO A 313 19.89 -28.42 -0.28
C PRO A 313 20.05 -27.96 1.17
N THR A 314 21.03 -28.56 1.84
CA THR A 314 21.55 -28.12 3.14
C THR A 314 22.48 -26.91 2.97
N LYS A 315 21.94 -25.82 2.41
CA LYS A 315 22.53 -24.48 2.33
C LYS A 315 21.53 -23.49 2.95
N GLU A 316 22.00 -22.42 3.58
CA GLU A 316 21.16 -21.32 4.08
C GLU A 316 20.30 -20.73 2.95
N THR A 317 20.93 -20.38 1.82
CA THR A 317 20.26 -19.87 0.62
C THR A 317 20.44 -20.84 -0.55
N THR A 318 19.37 -21.11 -1.30
CA THR A 318 19.43 -21.82 -2.59
C THR A 318 18.43 -21.23 -3.58
N TYR A 319 18.90 -20.90 -4.79
CA TYR A 319 18.06 -20.61 -5.94
C TYR A 319 18.00 -21.86 -6.83
N TRP A 320 16.80 -22.42 -7.01
CA TRP A 320 16.57 -23.65 -7.76
C TRP A 320 15.75 -23.40 -9.03
N CYS A 321 16.35 -23.68 -10.17
CA CYS A 321 15.81 -23.42 -11.50
C CYS A 321 15.28 -24.71 -12.14
N ARG A 322 14.03 -24.70 -12.61
CA ARG A 322 13.43 -25.76 -13.43
C ARG A 322 12.87 -25.19 -14.73
N ILE A 323 13.37 -25.67 -15.87
CA ILE A 323 12.90 -25.30 -17.21
C ILE A 323 11.90 -26.34 -17.72
N GLN A 324 10.84 -25.90 -18.38
CA GLN A 324 9.89 -26.77 -19.07
C GLN A 324 9.33 -26.13 -20.34
N LYS A 325 9.05 -26.97 -21.34
CA LYS A 325 8.22 -26.60 -22.48
C LYS A 325 6.74 -26.62 -22.04
N LEU A 326 5.97 -25.63 -22.49
CA LEU A 326 4.52 -25.57 -22.34
C LEU A 326 3.81 -26.48 -23.36
N ASP A 327 2.53 -26.76 -23.13
CA ASP A 327 1.74 -27.63 -24.01
C ASP A 327 1.20 -26.91 -25.27
N GLU A 328 0.73 -27.68 -26.25
CA GLU A 328 0.29 -27.21 -27.57
C GLU A 328 -0.82 -26.13 -27.54
N SER A 329 -1.55 -25.94 -26.42
CA SER A 329 -2.54 -24.85 -26.35
C SER A 329 -1.91 -23.45 -26.47
N PHE A 330 -0.62 -23.33 -26.15
CA PHE A 330 0.15 -22.09 -26.31
C PHE A 330 0.50 -21.78 -27.78
N ALA A 331 0.17 -22.64 -28.74
CA ALA A 331 0.17 -22.27 -30.17
C ALA A 331 -0.89 -21.19 -30.50
N THR A 332 -1.82 -20.92 -29.59
CA THR A 332 -2.78 -19.81 -29.67
C THR A 332 -2.50 -18.78 -28.58
N LYS A 333 -2.67 -17.49 -28.90
CA LYS A 333 -2.54 -16.38 -27.94
C LYS A 333 -3.67 -16.45 -26.92
N GLN A 334 -3.30 -16.37 -25.65
CA GLN A 334 -4.18 -16.36 -24.48
C GLN A 334 -3.77 -15.22 -23.54
N HIS A 335 -4.62 -14.90 -22.56
CA HIS A 335 -4.32 -13.95 -21.50
C HIS A 335 -4.14 -14.66 -20.15
N ILE A 336 -3.03 -14.43 -19.46
CA ILE A 336 -2.95 -14.69 -18.01
C ILE A 336 -3.86 -13.67 -17.31
N VAL A 337 -4.82 -14.17 -16.54
CA VAL A 337 -5.78 -13.33 -15.80
C VAL A 337 -5.62 -13.42 -14.28
N GLN A 338 -4.96 -14.46 -13.78
CA GLN A 338 -4.65 -14.65 -12.36
C GLN A 338 -3.53 -15.67 -12.20
N PHE A 339 -2.68 -15.50 -11.18
CA PHE A 339 -1.78 -16.54 -10.70
C PHE A 339 -1.73 -16.59 -9.18
N GLU A 340 -1.47 -17.78 -8.65
CA GLU A 340 -1.44 -18.07 -7.22
C GLU A 340 -0.34 -19.10 -6.88
N PRO A 341 0.30 -18.99 -5.71
CA PRO A 341 1.34 -19.92 -5.30
C PRO A 341 0.78 -21.31 -4.98
N LEU A 342 1.62 -22.32 -5.17
CA LEU A 342 1.46 -23.68 -4.68
C LEU A 342 2.67 -23.96 -3.80
N ILE A 343 2.50 -23.89 -2.47
CA ILE A 343 3.58 -24.06 -1.50
C ILE A 343 3.47 -25.43 -0.84
N THR A 344 4.55 -26.21 -0.89
CA THR A 344 4.71 -27.48 -0.16
C THR A 344 5.49 -27.27 1.14
N SER A 345 6.54 -26.44 1.11
CA SER A 345 7.38 -26.11 2.27
C SER A 345 7.26 -24.62 2.67
N PRO A 346 6.21 -24.21 3.40
CA PRO A 346 5.97 -22.80 3.74
C PRO A 346 6.99 -22.21 4.72
N ASP A 347 7.76 -23.06 5.42
CA ASP A 347 8.89 -22.66 6.27
C ASP A 347 10.22 -22.51 5.50
N LEU A 348 10.25 -22.79 4.19
CA LEU A 348 11.47 -22.75 3.37
C LEU A 348 11.34 -21.89 2.09
N VAL A 349 10.18 -21.84 1.44
CA VAL A 349 10.02 -21.12 0.17
C VAL A 349 9.88 -19.61 0.44
N HIS A 350 10.90 -18.84 0.07
CA HIS A 350 10.96 -17.39 0.27
C HIS A 350 10.38 -16.61 -0.93
N HIS A 351 10.68 -17.04 -2.17
CA HIS A 351 9.97 -16.58 -3.37
C HIS A 351 9.94 -17.62 -4.50
N LEU A 352 9.04 -17.38 -5.46
CA LEU A 352 8.77 -18.18 -6.65
C LEU A 352 8.64 -17.25 -7.86
N GLU A 353 9.38 -17.51 -8.95
CA GLU A 353 9.31 -16.72 -10.17
C GLU A 353 9.14 -17.62 -11.39
N VAL A 354 8.30 -17.22 -12.34
CA VAL A 354 8.16 -17.88 -13.64
C VAL A 354 8.52 -16.88 -14.72
N PHE A 355 9.55 -17.23 -15.48
CA PHE A 355 10.07 -16.46 -16.60
C PHE A 355 9.70 -17.13 -17.93
N HIS A 356 9.40 -16.33 -18.94
CA HIS A 356 9.36 -16.73 -20.34
C HIS A 356 10.75 -16.64 -20.97
N CYS A 357 11.03 -17.55 -21.90
CA CYS A 357 12.26 -17.59 -22.69
C CYS A 357 12.05 -16.82 -24.00
N GLU A 358 12.35 -15.53 -24.00
CA GLU A 358 12.05 -14.64 -25.13
C GLU A 358 13.12 -14.75 -26.22
N THR A 359 12.88 -15.66 -27.17
CA THR A 359 13.78 -15.97 -28.29
C THR A 359 12.94 -16.43 -29.49
N ASP A 360 13.59 -16.87 -30.57
CA ASP A 360 12.95 -17.43 -31.76
C ASP A 360 11.92 -18.53 -31.39
N PRO A 361 10.71 -18.56 -31.99
CA PRO A 361 9.65 -19.49 -31.61
C PRO A 361 10.03 -20.98 -31.72
N GLU A 362 10.90 -21.33 -32.67
CA GLU A 362 11.35 -22.70 -32.95
C GLU A 362 12.64 -23.08 -32.20
N ALA A 363 13.23 -22.16 -31.42
CA ALA A 363 14.44 -22.43 -30.64
C ALA A 363 14.16 -23.35 -29.43
N GLU A 364 14.69 -24.58 -29.46
CA GLU A 364 14.64 -25.50 -28.32
C GLU A 364 15.58 -25.04 -27.19
N ILE A 365 15.02 -24.78 -26.01
CA ILE A 365 15.80 -24.46 -24.80
C ILE A 365 16.13 -25.76 -24.03
N PRO A 366 17.38 -25.97 -23.59
CA PRO A 366 17.74 -27.13 -22.77
C PRO A 366 16.88 -27.27 -21.51
N LEU A 367 16.21 -28.41 -21.36
CA LEU A 367 15.46 -28.72 -20.14
C LEU A 367 16.42 -28.85 -18.95
N TYR A 368 16.08 -28.19 -17.85
CA TYR A 368 16.93 -28.07 -16.66
C TYR A 368 16.13 -28.29 -15.38
N ASN A 369 16.78 -28.77 -14.32
CA ASN A 369 16.23 -28.89 -12.96
C ASN A 369 17.39 -28.97 -11.96
N GLY A 370 17.79 -27.85 -11.37
CA GLY A 370 18.99 -27.77 -10.54
C GLY A 370 19.29 -26.39 -9.96
N ASP A 371 20.47 -26.25 -9.37
CA ASP A 371 21.03 -25.00 -8.83
C ASP A 371 21.16 -23.94 -9.96
N CYS A 372 20.52 -22.77 -9.81
CA CYS A 372 20.45 -21.75 -10.87
C CYS A 372 21.83 -21.26 -11.35
N GLU A 373 22.86 -21.29 -10.50
CA GLU A 373 24.24 -20.95 -10.87
C GLU A 373 24.79 -21.86 -12.00
N LYS A 374 24.26 -23.07 -12.11
CA LYS A 374 24.71 -24.14 -13.02
C LYS A 374 23.75 -24.34 -14.20
N MET A 375 22.87 -23.37 -14.45
CA MET A 375 21.96 -23.37 -15.59
C MET A 375 22.74 -23.15 -16.92
N PRO A 376 22.37 -23.86 -18.02
CA PRO A 376 23.00 -23.69 -19.33
C PRO A 376 22.99 -22.23 -19.83
N ALA A 377 23.95 -21.87 -20.68
CA ALA A 377 24.09 -20.49 -21.16
C ALA A 377 22.92 -20.08 -22.07
N GLU A 378 22.45 -21.02 -22.89
CA GLU A 378 21.32 -20.92 -23.81
C GLU A 378 20.01 -20.63 -23.06
N ALA A 379 19.89 -21.19 -21.85
CA ALA A 379 18.74 -21.01 -20.96
C ALA A 379 18.70 -19.65 -20.24
N LYS A 380 19.76 -18.83 -20.33
CA LYS A 380 19.79 -17.50 -19.69
C LYS A 380 18.87 -16.48 -20.35
N VAL A 381 18.34 -16.78 -21.54
CA VAL A 381 17.29 -16.00 -22.21
C VAL A 381 15.90 -16.13 -21.52
N CYS A 382 15.77 -17.04 -20.55
CA CYS A 382 14.56 -17.19 -19.73
C CYS A 382 14.53 -16.16 -18.59
N SER A 383 14.51 -14.88 -18.95
CA SER A 383 14.61 -13.73 -18.05
C SER A 383 13.37 -12.82 -18.01
N LYS A 384 12.37 -13.03 -18.88
CA LYS A 384 11.15 -12.19 -18.93
C LYS A 384 10.13 -12.65 -17.87
N VAL A 385 9.99 -11.95 -16.75
CA VAL A 385 9.05 -12.34 -15.68
C VAL A 385 7.59 -12.30 -16.17
N ILE A 386 6.87 -13.42 -16.08
CA ILE A 386 5.44 -13.53 -16.43
C ILE A 386 4.53 -13.78 -15.22
N SER A 387 5.07 -14.28 -14.11
CA SER A 387 4.40 -14.32 -12.81
C SER A 387 5.42 -14.52 -11.68
N LEU A 388 5.18 -13.90 -10.53
CA LEU A 388 6.06 -13.90 -9.37
C LEU A 388 5.25 -14.06 -8.09
N TRP A 389 5.86 -14.56 -7.02
CA TRP A 389 5.29 -14.58 -5.67
C TRP A 389 6.42 -14.52 -4.64
N ALA A 390 6.26 -13.73 -3.59
CA ALA A 390 7.14 -13.70 -2.42
C ALA A 390 6.36 -14.06 -1.15
N MET A 391 7.08 -14.45 -0.10
CA MET A 391 6.50 -14.84 1.19
C MET A 391 5.43 -13.83 1.67
N GLY A 392 4.25 -14.35 2.00
CA GLY A 392 3.11 -13.56 2.49
C GLY A 392 2.25 -12.88 1.41
N ALA A 393 2.68 -12.83 0.15
CA ALA A 393 1.86 -12.30 -0.95
C ALA A 393 0.60 -13.16 -1.20
N SER A 394 -0.50 -12.53 -1.64
CA SER A 394 -1.72 -13.25 -2.05
C SER A 394 -1.68 -13.65 -3.53
N THR A 395 -2.69 -14.41 -3.98
CA THR A 395 -3.10 -14.49 -5.39
C THR A 395 -3.13 -13.10 -6.03
N PHE A 396 -2.45 -12.92 -7.19
CA PHE A 396 -2.51 -11.70 -7.99
C PHE A 396 -3.49 -11.89 -9.15
N THR A 397 -4.31 -10.87 -9.44
CA THR A 397 -5.43 -10.96 -10.40
C THR A 397 -5.45 -9.72 -11.28
N TYR A 398 -5.52 -9.92 -12.60
CA TYR A 398 -5.54 -8.83 -13.58
C TYR A 398 -6.95 -8.22 -13.70
N PRO A 399 -7.08 -6.88 -13.84
CA PRO A 399 -8.35 -6.18 -14.05
C PRO A 399 -9.16 -6.73 -15.24
N PRO A 400 -10.51 -6.72 -15.21
CA PRO A 400 -11.35 -7.31 -16.28
C PRO A 400 -11.08 -6.77 -17.69
N GLU A 401 -10.51 -5.58 -17.80
CA GLU A 401 -10.13 -4.91 -19.03
C GLU A 401 -8.91 -5.56 -19.71
N THR A 402 -8.07 -6.30 -18.98
CA THR A 402 -6.73 -6.69 -19.44
C THR A 402 -6.21 -8.04 -18.90
N GLY A 403 -5.21 -8.61 -19.57
CA GLY A 403 -4.42 -9.74 -19.09
C GLY A 403 -3.07 -9.82 -19.80
N LEU A 404 -2.08 -10.48 -19.19
CA LEU A 404 -0.73 -10.58 -19.78
C LEU A 404 -0.75 -11.56 -20.98
N PRO A 405 -0.30 -11.16 -22.18
CA PRO A 405 -0.31 -12.02 -23.35
C PRO A 405 0.71 -13.15 -23.25
N VAL A 406 0.27 -14.38 -23.54
CA VAL A 406 1.12 -15.57 -23.65
C VAL A 406 0.65 -16.48 -24.78
N GLY A 407 1.57 -17.18 -25.44
CA GLY A 407 1.27 -18.03 -26.58
C GLY A 407 0.95 -17.26 -27.88
N GLY A 408 0.86 -18.01 -28.97
CA GLY A 408 0.77 -17.51 -30.34
C GLY A 408 1.83 -18.14 -31.24
N LYS A 409 1.89 -17.71 -32.50
CA LYS A 409 2.89 -18.20 -33.47
C LYS A 409 4.30 -17.69 -33.15
N ASP A 410 4.37 -16.45 -32.68
CA ASP A 410 5.62 -15.74 -32.44
C ASP A 410 6.10 -15.89 -30.97
N TYR A 411 5.63 -16.92 -30.26
CA TYR A 411 5.87 -17.14 -28.84
C TYR A 411 6.61 -18.45 -28.61
N ASN A 412 7.89 -18.37 -28.24
CA ASN A 412 8.67 -19.54 -27.83
C ASN A 412 8.00 -20.24 -26.62
N PRO A 413 7.75 -21.56 -26.65
CA PRO A 413 6.93 -22.24 -25.65
C PRO A 413 7.67 -22.58 -24.34
N PHE A 414 8.92 -22.16 -24.13
CA PHE A 414 9.67 -22.50 -22.92
C PHE A 414 9.48 -21.50 -21.78
N VAL A 415 9.44 -22.02 -20.55
CA VAL A 415 9.43 -21.24 -19.30
C VAL A 415 10.42 -21.80 -18.27
N ARG A 416 10.99 -20.90 -17.47
CA ARG A 416 11.83 -21.20 -16.30
C ARG A 416 11.05 -20.89 -15.03
N LEU A 417 10.84 -21.88 -14.17
CA LEU A 417 10.51 -21.65 -12.76
C LEU A 417 11.80 -21.47 -11.98
N GLU A 418 11.84 -20.47 -11.12
CA GLU A 418 12.87 -20.27 -10.09
C GLU A 418 12.22 -20.33 -8.71
N VAL A 419 12.88 -21.02 -7.78
CA VAL A 419 12.43 -21.18 -6.40
C VAL A 419 13.57 -20.83 -5.47
N HIS A 420 13.39 -19.78 -4.67
CA HIS A 420 14.35 -19.40 -3.64
C HIS A 420 13.94 -20.06 -2.33
N PHE A 421 14.79 -20.99 -1.89
CA PHE A 421 14.73 -21.59 -0.57
C PHE A 421 15.63 -20.83 0.41
N ASN A 422 15.04 -20.42 1.54
CA ASN A 422 15.74 -19.97 2.73
C ASN A 422 15.62 -21.08 3.79
N ASN A 423 16.75 -21.67 4.19
CA ASN A 423 16.84 -22.82 5.08
C ASN A 423 17.89 -22.54 6.20
N PRO A 424 17.65 -21.54 7.08
CA PRO A 424 18.66 -21.05 8.02
C PRO A 424 19.00 -22.08 9.10
N GLU A 425 18.07 -22.97 9.43
CA GLU A 425 18.29 -24.12 10.32
C GLU A 425 19.04 -25.29 9.65
N LEU A 426 19.41 -25.17 8.35
CA LEU A 426 20.11 -26.19 7.58
C LEU A 426 19.43 -27.58 7.62
N LYS A 427 18.08 -27.58 7.53
CA LYS A 427 17.27 -28.81 7.56
C LYS A 427 17.58 -29.68 6.34
N ALA A 428 18.07 -30.89 6.60
CA ALA A 428 18.36 -31.89 5.56
C ALA A 428 17.12 -32.74 5.21
N GLY A 429 17.14 -33.40 4.05
CA GLY A 429 16.12 -34.39 3.66
C GLY A 429 14.72 -33.83 3.34
N ARG A 430 14.56 -32.50 3.31
CA ARG A 430 13.31 -31.82 2.95
C ARG A 430 13.04 -31.99 1.46
N ILE A 431 11.84 -32.46 1.11
CA ILE A 431 11.39 -32.65 -0.28
C ILE A 431 10.33 -31.59 -0.61
N ASP A 432 10.50 -30.89 -1.73
CA ASP A 432 9.62 -29.82 -2.17
C ASP A 432 9.12 -30.00 -3.61
N SER A 433 7.87 -29.60 -3.85
CA SER A 433 7.20 -29.60 -5.15
C SER A 433 6.44 -28.28 -5.40
N SER A 434 6.93 -27.18 -4.84
CA SER A 434 6.29 -25.86 -4.90
C SER A 434 6.39 -25.21 -6.29
N GLY A 435 5.60 -24.17 -6.53
CA GLY A 435 5.61 -23.39 -7.75
C GLY A 435 4.34 -22.57 -7.98
N MET A 436 4.04 -22.25 -9.23
CA MET A 436 2.94 -21.34 -9.59
C MET A 436 1.77 -22.10 -10.23
N ARG A 437 0.53 -21.73 -9.87
CA ARG A 437 -0.67 -22.03 -10.67
C ARG A 437 -1.08 -20.78 -11.43
N ILE A 438 -1.26 -20.90 -12.75
CA ILE A 438 -1.59 -19.78 -13.63
C ILE A 438 -2.94 -20.08 -14.32
N LYS A 439 -3.84 -19.09 -14.31
CA LYS A 439 -5.18 -19.17 -14.91
C LYS A 439 -5.24 -18.30 -16.16
N LEU A 440 -5.75 -18.89 -17.24
CA LEU A 440 -5.68 -18.40 -18.61
C LEU A 440 -7.09 -18.21 -19.19
N ALA A 441 -7.31 -17.06 -19.81
CA ALA A 441 -8.49 -16.79 -20.63
C ALA A 441 -8.13 -16.93 -22.12
N SER A 442 -8.77 -17.90 -22.79
CA SER A 442 -8.62 -18.08 -24.25
C SER A 442 -9.46 -17.10 -25.07
N LYS A 443 -10.48 -16.49 -24.45
CA LYS A 443 -11.09 -15.26 -24.96
C LYS A 443 -10.26 -14.09 -24.45
N LEU A 444 -9.57 -13.40 -25.35
CA LEU A 444 -8.78 -12.22 -25.01
C LEU A 444 -9.67 -11.10 -24.45
N ARG A 445 -9.15 -10.38 -23.45
CA ARG A 445 -9.71 -9.15 -22.90
C ARG A 445 -9.40 -7.96 -23.81
N GLN A 446 -9.93 -6.78 -23.48
CA GLN A 446 -9.85 -5.59 -24.34
C GLN A 446 -8.41 -5.14 -24.61
N PHE A 447 -7.51 -5.27 -23.64
CA PHE A 447 -6.11 -4.86 -23.76
C PHE A 447 -5.15 -5.99 -23.36
N ASP A 448 -4.05 -6.12 -24.09
CA ASP A 448 -2.86 -6.78 -23.54
C ASP A 448 -2.29 -5.94 -22.39
N ALA A 449 -1.89 -6.60 -21.30
CA ALA A 449 -1.11 -5.97 -20.24
C ALA A 449 0.38 -5.97 -20.61
N GLY A 450 1.09 -4.92 -20.21
CA GLY A 450 2.55 -4.87 -20.20
C GLY A 450 3.11 -4.89 -18.78
N VAL A 451 4.39 -5.23 -18.67
CA VAL A 451 5.23 -4.99 -17.48
C VAL A 451 6.32 -4.01 -17.91
N MET A 452 6.68 -3.06 -17.03
CA MET A 452 7.80 -2.16 -17.27
C MET A 452 8.61 -1.99 -15.99
N GLU A 453 9.93 -2.06 -16.13
CA GLU A 453 10.88 -1.80 -15.05
C GLU A 453 11.17 -0.30 -14.93
N LEU A 454 10.88 0.28 -13.77
CA LEU A 454 11.27 1.63 -13.39
C LEU A 454 12.41 1.60 -12.37
N GLY A 455 13.19 2.67 -12.27
CA GLY A 455 14.23 2.83 -11.25
C GLY A 455 15.66 2.80 -11.80
N LEU A 456 16.55 2.09 -11.11
CA LEU A 456 17.99 2.13 -11.41
C LEU A 456 18.42 1.04 -12.39
N GLU A 457 19.38 1.39 -13.23
CA GLU A 457 20.16 0.46 -14.03
C GLU A 457 21.01 -0.49 -13.15
N TYR A 458 21.13 -1.76 -13.55
CA TYR A 458 21.90 -2.78 -12.84
C TYR A 458 23.43 -2.68 -13.08
N THR A 459 24.05 -1.52 -12.77
CA THR A 459 25.48 -1.26 -13.01
C THR A 459 26.23 -0.68 -11.81
N ASP A 460 27.56 -0.88 -11.78
CA ASP A 460 28.46 -0.28 -10.78
C ASP A 460 28.69 1.24 -10.96
N LYS A 461 27.85 1.90 -11.77
CA LYS A 461 27.73 3.36 -11.87
C LYS A 461 27.09 3.98 -10.62
N MET A 462 26.18 3.25 -9.97
CA MET A 462 25.51 3.70 -8.75
C MET A 462 26.10 2.94 -7.56
N ALA A 463 26.41 3.66 -6.49
CA ALA A 463 27.00 3.11 -5.28
C ALA A 463 26.50 3.82 -4.01
N ILE A 464 26.37 3.04 -2.95
CA ILE A 464 25.90 3.44 -1.63
C ILE A 464 27.11 3.44 -0.68
N PRO A 465 27.44 4.56 -0.01
CA PRO A 465 28.50 4.60 1.00
C PRO A 465 28.24 3.64 2.18
N PRO A 466 29.29 3.22 2.91
CA PRO A 466 29.16 2.46 4.15
C PRO A 466 28.61 3.32 5.31
N GLY A 467 28.05 2.68 6.34
CA GLY A 467 27.67 3.30 7.62
C GLY A 467 26.42 4.18 7.61
N GLN A 468 25.62 4.14 6.54
CA GLN A 468 24.49 5.05 6.33
C GLN A 468 23.21 4.53 7.01
N VAL A 469 22.51 5.35 7.79
CA VAL A 469 21.21 4.96 8.37
C VAL A 469 20.11 4.85 7.31
N GLY A 470 20.23 5.60 6.22
CA GLY A 470 19.31 5.57 5.08
C GLY A 470 19.79 6.48 3.96
N PHE A 471 20.54 5.92 3.00
CA PHE A 471 21.03 6.65 1.84
C PHE A 471 20.08 6.51 0.64
N PRO A 472 19.47 7.58 0.12
CA PRO A 472 18.60 7.52 -1.04
C PRO A 472 19.37 7.40 -2.37
N LEU A 473 18.86 6.58 -3.28
CA LEU A 473 19.19 6.60 -4.70
C LEU A 473 17.89 6.71 -5.52
N SER A 474 17.88 7.59 -6.52
CA SER A 474 16.73 7.84 -7.42
C SER A 474 17.05 7.41 -8.85
N GLY A 475 16.16 6.60 -9.44
CA GLY A 475 16.17 6.25 -10.86
C GLY A 475 14.96 6.85 -11.58
N TYR A 476 15.20 7.36 -12.79
CA TYR A 476 14.26 8.20 -13.53
C TYR A 476 13.77 7.50 -14.80
N CYS A 477 12.48 7.65 -15.07
CA CYS A 477 11.87 7.50 -16.38
C CYS A 477 11.48 8.91 -16.85
N ILE A 478 12.36 9.52 -17.65
CA ILE A 478 12.25 10.93 -18.05
C ILE A 478 11.12 11.16 -19.08
N ALA A 479 10.60 12.38 -19.11
CA ALA A 479 9.51 12.81 -19.99
C ALA A 479 9.76 12.50 -21.47
N GLU A 480 11.02 12.60 -21.93
CA GLU A 480 11.40 12.33 -23.31
C GLU A 480 11.36 10.84 -23.68
N CYS A 481 11.47 9.94 -22.70
CA CYS A 481 11.24 8.51 -22.92
C CYS A 481 9.75 8.20 -23.01
N THR A 482 8.92 8.76 -22.11
CA THR A 482 7.46 8.52 -22.16
C THR A 482 6.82 9.17 -23.38
N GLU A 483 7.29 10.34 -23.82
CA GLU A 483 6.83 11.02 -25.04
C GLU A 483 7.06 10.18 -26.31
N VAL A 484 8.24 9.57 -26.43
CA VAL A 484 8.60 8.75 -27.61
C VAL A 484 7.95 7.35 -27.58
N ALA A 485 7.70 6.80 -26.39
CA ALA A 485 7.38 5.38 -26.24
C ALA A 485 5.93 5.05 -25.83
N LEU A 486 5.18 6.00 -25.26
CA LEU A 486 3.77 5.78 -24.87
C LEU A 486 2.79 6.22 -25.98
N PRO A 487 1.61 5.59 -26.09
CA PRO A 487 0.56 6.07 -27.00
C PRO A 487 -0.02 7.39 -26.52
N SER A 488 -0.63 8.18 -27.41
CA SER A 488 -1.33 9.44 -27.06
C SER A 488 -2.51 9.27 -26.10
N SER A 489 -3.01 8.05 -25.91
CA SER A 489 -3.97 7.71 -24.85
C SER A 489 -3.33 7.61 -23.45
N GLY A 490 -2.01 7.52 -23.37
CA GLY A 490 -1.28 7.04 -22.21
C GLY A 490 -1.57 5.58 -21.87
N ILE A 491 -1.02 5.17 -20.73
CA ILE A 491 -1.19 3.88 -20.08
C ILE A 491 -1.85 4.04 -18.70
N ILE A 492 -2.53 3.00 -18.22
CA ILE A 492 -3.09 2.92 -16.87
C ILE A 492 -2.30 1.85 -16.10
N ILE A 493 -1.63 2.26 -15.03
CA ILE A 493 -0.95 1.33 -14.11
C ILE A 493 -2.00 0.78 -13.15
N PHE A 494 -2.04 -0.55 -12.98
CA PHE A 494 -2.98 -1.23 -12.09
C PHE A 494 -2.30 -2.11 -11.04
N GLY A 495 -1.03 -2.46 -11.24
CA GLY A 495 -0.24 -3.21 -10.27
C GLY A 495 1.18 -2.67 -10.17
N SER A 496 1.82 -2.91 -9.03
CA SER A 496 3.20 -2.52 -8.76
C SER A 496 3.86 -3.51 -7.80
N GLN A 497 5.13 -3.82 -8.04
CA GLN A 497 6.00 -4.55 -7.12
C GLN A 497 7.28 -3.75 -6.91
N LEU A 498 7.60 -3.48 -5.65
CA LEU A 498 8.82 -2.79 -5.24
C LEU A 498 9.90 -3.83 -4.91
N HIS A 499 11.14 -3.57 -5.33
CA HIS A 499 12.24 -4.54 -5.20
C HIS A 499 13.60 -3.87 -4.94
N THR A 500 14.31 -4.43 -3.96
CA THR A 500 15.74 -4.23 -3.64
C THR A 500 16.34 -5.57 -3.18
N HIS A 501 17.65 -5.58 -2.92
CA HIS A 501 18.27 -6.62 -2.09
C HIS A 501 18.27 -6.20 -0.60
N LEU A 502 19.22 -6.73 0.16
CA LEU A 502 19.21 -6.84 1.63
C LEU A 502 19.11 -5.50 2.39
N ARG A 503 19.59 -4.39 1.80
CA ARG A 503 19.76 -3.11 2.51
C ARG A 503 18.62 -2.13 2.28
N GLY A 504 17.74 -2.40 1.31
CA GLY A 504 16.59 -1.54 1.04
C GLY A 504 15.58 -1.58 2.19
N VAL A 505 15.29 -0.42 2.77
CA VAL A 505 14.39 -0.25 3.93
C VAL A 505 13.12 0.54 3.62
N ARG A 506 13.11 1.24 2.47
CA ARG A 506 12.02 2.14 2.04
C ARG A 506 12.10 2.37 0.54
N ILE A 507 10.95 2.34 -0.16
CA ILE A 507 10.86 2.53 -1.61
C ILE A 507 9.60 3.33 -1.96
N LEU A 508 9.68 4.27 -2.91
CA LEU A 508 8.52 4.94 -3.49
C LEU A 508 8.72 5.31 -4.97
N THR A 509 7.63 5.40 -5.72
CA THR A 509 7.61 5.88 -7.11
C THR A 509 6.67 7.07 -7.25
N ARG A 510 7.26 8.25 -7.48
CA ARG A 510 6.57 9.52 -7.75
C ARG A 510 6.17 9.63 -9.23
N HIS A 511 5.09 10.34 -9.50
CA HIS A 511 4.56 10.61 -10.84
C HIS A 511 4.45 12.11 -11.04
N PHE A 512 5.04 12.65 -12.10
CA PHE A 512 5.05 14.07 -12.44
C PHE A 512 4.46 14.32 -13.81
N ARG A 513 3.78 15.45 -13.96
CA ARG A 513 3.41 16.05 -15.26
C ARG A 513 3.83 17.51 -15.23
N ASP A 514 4.55 17.95 -16.26
CA ASP A 514 5.21 19.26 -16.27
C ASP A 514 6.01 19.47 -14.96
N ASN A 515 5.70 20.53 -14.22
CA ASN A 515 6.32 20.84 -12.91
C ASN A 515 5.43 20.45 -11.71
N GLU A 516 4.42 19.59 -11.91
CA GLU A 516 3.48 19.17 -10.85
C GLU A 516 3.62 17.68 -10.51
N GLU A 517 3.86 17.41 -9.23
CA GLU A 517 3.77 16.08 -8.63
C GLU A 517 2.28 15.67 -8.54
N LEU A 518 1.94 14.59 -9.24
CA LEU A 518 0.65 13.91 -9.17
C LEU A 518 0.67 12.89 -8.03
N ARG A 519 -0.41 12.10 -7.86
CA ARG A 519 -0.42 11.04 -6.85
C ARG A 519 0.64 9.98 -7.18
N GLU A 520 1.48 9.67 -6.19
CA GLU A 520 2.47 8.58 -6.21
C GLU A 520 1.88 7.28 -6.76
N VAL A 521 2.68 6.51 -7.52
CA VAL A 521 2.27 5.23 -8.12
C VAL A 521 2.19 4.14 -7.05
N ASN A 522 3.18 4.09 -6.16
CA ASN A 522 3.27 3.18 -5.02
C ASN A 522 4.30 3.75 -4.01
N ARG A 523 4.12 3.47 -2.73
CA ARG A 523 4.98 3.95 -1.63
C ARG A 523 4.97 2.93 -0.49
N ASP A 524 6.15 2.62 0.03
CA ASP A 524 6.34 1.73 1.15
C ASP A 524 7.48 2.22 2.05
N ASP A 525 7.11 2.92 3.13
CA ASP A 525 8.04 3.57 4.05
C ASP A 525 8.66 2.57 5.05
N TYR A 526 8.04 1.39 5.23
CA TYR A 526 8.52 0.28 6.05
C TYR A 526 8.73 -0.99 5.22
N TYR A 527 9.18 -0.82 3.97
CA TYR A 527 9.51 -1.92 3.06
C TYR A 527 10.50 -2.91 3.70
N SER A 528 10.27 -4.19 3.42
CA SER A 528 11.14 -5.30 3.81
C SER A 528 11.49 -6.13 2.59
N HIS A 529 12.79 -6.40 2.39
CA HIS A 529 13.24 -7.29 1.32
C HIS A 529 12.79 -8.75 1.51
N HIS A 530 12.22 -9.11 2.67
CA HIS A 530 11.55 -10.39 2.93
C HIS A 530 10.05 -10.41 2.54
N PHE A 531 9.44 -9.27 2.22
CA PHE A 531 8.00 -9.15 1.91
C PHE A 531 7.77 -8.36 0.61
N GLN A 532 8.09 -8.98 -0.52
CA GLN A 532 8.07 -8.34 -1.85
C GLN A 532 6.81 -8.74 -2.66
N GLU A 533 5.62 -8.36 -2.19
CA GLU A 533 4.37 -8.70 -2.90
C GLU A 533 4.10 -7.82 -4.14
N MET A 534 3.49 -8.40 -5.19
CA MET A 534 2.80 -7.61 -6.21
C MET A 534 1.48 -7.07 -5.65
N ARG A 535 1.37 -5.75 -5.58
CA ARG A 535 0.17 -5.05 -5.11
C ARG A 535 -0.71 -4.69 -6.30
N ASN A 536 -1.99 -5.05 -6.23
CA ASN A 536 -3.02 -4.41 -7.04
C ASN A 536 -3.29 -3.02 -6.43
N LEU A 537 -3.13 -1.97 -7.23
CA LEU A 537 -3.26 -0.59 -6.76
C LEU A 537 -4.75 -0.21 -6.61
N HIS A 538 -5.10 0.43 -5.49
CA HIS A 538 -6.45 0.94 -5.27
C HIS A 538 -6.75 2.13 -6.19
N TYR A 539 -5.82 3.08 -6.24
CA TYR A 539 -5.79 4.14 -7.25
C TYR A 539 -4.95 3.71 -8.45
N LYS A 540 -5.47 3.84 -9.66
CA LYS A 540 -4.81 3.41 -10.90
C LYS A 540 -4.34 4.65 -11.69
N PRO A 541 -3.08 5.11 -11.53
CA PRO A 541 -2.62 6.32 -12.20
C PRO A 541 -2.58 6.13 -13.72
N ARG A 542 -2.90 7.21 -14.44
CA ARG A 542 -2.81 7.28 -15.91
C ARG A 542 -1.59 8.13 -16.30
N VAL A 543 -0.58 7.46 -16.83
CA VAL A 543 0.66 8.07 -17.31
C VAL A 543 0.48 8.40 -18.79
N LEU A 544 0.71 9.65 -19.17
CA LEU A 544 0.64 10.15 -20.55
C LEU A 544 2.06 10.28 -21.14
N PRO A 545 2.19 10.39 -22.47
CA PRO A 545 3.37 10.98 -23.11
C PRO A 545 3.76 12.30 -22.42
N GLY A 546 5.06 12.51 -22.19
CA GLY A 546 5.59 13.70 -21.51
C GLY A 546 5.54 13.68 -19.98
N ASP A 547 4.91 12.68 -19.35
CA ASP A 547 4.99 12.49 -17.89
C ASP A 547 6.34 11.91 -17.48
N ALA A 548 6.82 12.23 -16.28
CA ALA A 548 8.01 11.59 -15.69
C ALA A 548 7.64 10.71 -14.49
N LEU A 549 8.35 9.59 -14.33
CA LEU A 549 8.24 8.70 -13.16
C LEU A 549 9.60 8.61 -12.47
N VAL A 550 9.64 8.78 -11.15
CA VAL A 550 10.90 8.75 -10.37
C VAL A 550 10.75 7.74 -9.25
N THR A 551 11.58 6.69 -9.28
CA THR A 551 11.61 5.66 -8.23
C THR A 551 12.81 5.86 -7.34
N THR A 552 12.59 6.10 -6.06
CA THR A 552 13.62 6.32 -5.05
C THR A 552 13.63 5.16 -4.06
N CYS A 553 14.80 4.60 -3.81
CA CYS A 553 15.02 3.57 -2.80
C CYS A 553 16.02 4.07 -1.75
N TYR A 554 15.76 3.77 -0.48
CA TYR A 554 16.59 4.15 0.66
C TYR A 554 17.26 2.92 1.25
N TYR A 555 18.57 3.02 1.50
CA TYR A 555 19.39 1.88 1.93
C TYR A 555 20.06 2.11 3.28
N ASN A 556 19.89 1.17 4.20
CA ASN A 556 20.63 1.13 5.45
C ASN A 556 21.92 0.30 5.26
N THR A 557 23.07 0.94 5.47
CA THR A 557 24.40 0.33 5.39
C THR A 557 25.20 0.43 6.69
N VAL A 558 24.52 0.66 7.82
CA VAL A 558 25.12 0.56 9.16
C VAL A 558 25.71 -0.85 9.34
N GLY A 559 26.94 -0.94 9.86
CA GLY A 559 27.67 -2.20 10.03
C GLY A 559 28.41 -2.71 8.78
N TYR A 560 28.15 -2.17 7.59
CA TYR A 560 28.93 -2.50 6.38
C TYR A 560 30.18 -1.60 6.28
N GLU A 561 31.35 -2.19 6.08
CA GLU A 561 32.63 -1.43 5.97
C GLU A 561 32.88 -0.85 4.56
N ASN A 562 32.32 -1.47 3.52
CA ASN A 562 32.62 -1.18 2.11
C ASN A 562 31.43 -0.52 1.42
N ALA A 563 31.72 0.31 0.41
CA ALA A 563 30.70 0.83 -0.48
C ALA A 563 29.99 -0.33 -1.22
N THR A 564 28.66 -0.34 -1.11
CA THR A 564 27.78 -1.28 -1.82
C THR A 564 27.49 -0.72 -3.21
N LEU A 565 27.29 -1.57 -4.20
CA LEU A 565 27.21 -1.20 -5.62
C LEU A 565 25.86 -1.62 -6.22
N GLY A 566 25.44 -0.99 -7.31
CA GLY A 566 24.38 -1.53 -8.17
C GLY A 566 24.84 -2.81 -8.87
N GLY A 567 24.01 -3.86 -8.87
CA GLY A 567 24.37 -5.13 -9.50
C GLY A 567 23.36 -6.25 -9.32
N PHE A 568 23.67 -7.42 -9.92
CA PHE A 568 22.81 -8.61 -9.92
C PHE A 568 23.00 -9.55 -8.73
N SER A 569 24.07 -9.38 -7.92
CA SER A 569 24.29 -10.22 -6.74
C SER A 569 23.44 -9.74 -5.57
N ILE A 570 22.94 -10.67 -4.75
CA ILE A 570 22.34 -10.36 -3.43
C ILE A 570 23.29 -9.58 -2.50
N SER A 571 24.61 -9.63 -2.75
CA SER A 571 25.62 -8.83 -2.06
C SER A 571 25.75 -7.39 -2.59
N ASP A 572 25.29 -7.13 -3.81
CA ASP A 572 25.11 -5.80 -4.41
C ASP A 572 23.67 -5.32 -4.10
N GLU A 573 23.20 -4.24 -4.73
CA GLU A 573 21.82 -3.73 -4.57
C GLU A 573 21.13 -3.45 -5.91
N MET A 574 19.79 -3.37 -5.84
CA MET A 574 18.91 -2.90 -6.91
C MET A 574 17.90 -1.88 -6.38
N CYS A 575 17.40 -1.00 -7.25
CA CYS A 575 16.21 -0.18 -6.99
C CYS A 575 15.24 -0.35 -8.16
N VAL A 576 14.13 -1.07 -7.95
CA VAL A 576 13.16 -1.35 -9.02
C VAL A 576 11.72 -1.18 -8.54
N ASN A 577 10.89 -0.63 -9.41
CA ASN A 577 9.44 -0.82 -9.37
C ASN A 577 9.01 -1.49 -10.69
N TYR A 578 8.51 -2.73 -10.62
CA TYR A 578 7.87 -3.40 -11.74
C TYR A 578 6.42 -2.96 -11.79
N ILE A 579 6.07 -2.12 -12.77
CA ILE A 579 4.69 -1.66 -12.96
C ILE A 579 3.94 -2.54 -13.96
N HIS A 580 2.73 -2.97 -13.59
CA HIS A 580 1.80 -3.69 -14.47
C HIS A 580 0.79 -2.69 -15.02
N TYR A 581 0.71 -2.59 -16.35
CA TYR A 581 -0.04 -1.51 -17.02
C TYR A 581 -0.80 -2.00 -18.26
N TYR A 582 -1.75 -1.20 -18.74
CA TYR A 582 -2.40 -1.41 -20.05
C TYR A 582 -2.75 -0.07 -20.74
N PRO A 583 -2.86 -0.03 -22.08
CA PRO A 583 -2.48 -1.07 -23.02
C PRO A 583 -0.96 -1.30 -23.04
N ALA A 584 -0.52 -2.53 -23.31
CA ALA A 584 0.89 -2.84 -23.52
C ALA A 584 1.52 -1.93 -24.59
N THR A 585 2.75 -1.48 -24.33
CA THR A 585 3.58 -0.75 -25.31
C THR A 585 4.83 -1.57 -25.62
N LYS A 586 5.75 -1.01 -26.42
CA LYS A 586 7.08 -1.60 -26.59
C LYS A 586 8.03 -1.29 -25.42
N LEU A 587 7.72 -0.31 -24.57
CA LEU A 587 8.59 0.11 -23.47
C LEU A 587 8.53 -0.93 -22.33
N GLU A 588 9.69 -1.52 -22.07
CA GLU A 588 9.86 -2.57 -21.05
C GLU A 588 10.88 -2.18 -19.98
N VAL A 589 11.90 -1.39 -20.34
CA VAL A 589 12.82 -0.78 -19.37
C VAL A 589 12.77 0.74 -19.52
N CYS A 590 12.46 1.44 -18.43
CA CYS A 590 12.56 2.88 -18.31
C CYS A 590 13.33 3.24 -17.03
N LYS A 591 14.66 3.11 -17.10
CA LYS A 591 15.59 3.20 -15.97
C LYS A 591 16.71 4.19 -16.22
N SER A 592 17.38 4.64 -15.16
CA SER A 592 18.57 5.49 -15.29
C SER A 592 19.72 5.10 -14.36
N SER A 593 20.89 5.65 -14.66
CA SER A 593 22.06 5.75 -13.79
C SER A 593 22.74 7.12 -14.02
N VAL A 594 23.82 7.42 -13.31
CA VAL A 594 24.64 8.62 -13.60
C VAL A 594 25.33 8.48 -14.97
N SER A 595 25.49 9.59 -15.70
CA SER A 595 26.25 9.60 -16.96
C SER A 595 27.74 9.24 -16.75
N GLU A 596 28.36 8.64 -17.76
CA GLU A 596 29.76 8.20 -17.66
C GLU A 596 30.73 9.37 -17.43
N ASP A 597 30.61 10.43 -18.24
CA ASP A 597 31.45 11.64 -18.17
C ASP A 597 31.40 12.31 -16.79
N THR A 598 30.22 12.32 -16.16
CA THR A 598 30.00 12.82 -14.79
C THR A 598 30.77 11.96 -13.78
N LEU A 599 30.67 10.64 -13.89
CA LEU A 599 31.28 9.72 -12.94
C LEU A 599 32.82 9.65 -13.11
N GLU A 600 33.32 9.74 -14.34
CA GLU A 600 34.75 9.97 -14.58
C GLU A 600 35.21 11.30 -13.97
N THR A 601 34.44 12.37 -14.16
CA THR A 601 34.73 13.70 -13.58
C THR A 601 34.74 13.66 -12.04
N TYR A 602 33.82 12.94 -11.42
CA TYR A 602 33.79 12.71 -9.97
C TYR A 602 35.03 11.93 -9.49
N PHE A 603 35.44 10.86 -10.18
CA PHE A 603 36.67 10.14 -9.81
C PHE A 603 37.93 10.99 -10.06
N ILE A 604 37.96 11.83 -11.09
CA ILE A 604 39.01 12.82 -11.33
C ILE A 604 39.06 13.85 -10.18
N TYR A 605 37.91 14.37 -9.74
CA TYR A 605 37.81 15.27 -8.59
C TYR A 605 38.30 14.59 -7.32
N MET A 606 37.76 13.42 -6.98
CA MET A 606 38.12 12.68 -5.77
C MET A 606 39.62 12.36 -5.72
N LYS A 607 40.23 12.04 -6.86
CA LYS A 607 41.68 11.79 -6.95
C LYS A 607 42.51 13.06 -6.84
N LYS A 608 42.16 14.15 -7.53
CA LYS A 608 42.98 15.37 -7.64
C LYS A 608 42.76 16.38 -6.52
N LYS A 609 41.53 16.51 -6.02
CA LYS A 609 41.10 17.50 -5.01
C LYS A 609 40.99 16.88 -3.62
N GLU A 610 40.21 15.82 -3.47
CA GLU A 610 40.06 15.09 -2.19
C GLU A 610 41.23 14.13 -1.89
N HIS A 611 42.26 14.13 -2.73
CA HIS A 611 43.50 13.35 -2.58
C HIS A 611 43.28 11.85 -2.32
N GLN A 612 42.20 11.26 -2.85
CA GLN A 612 41.88 9.83 -2.73
C GLN A 612 42.83 9.00 -3.62
N ARG A 613 44.06 8.79 -3.14
CA ARG A 613 45.18 8.19 -3.91
C ARG A 613 44.92 6.77 -4.43
N GLY A 614 43.93 6.05 -3.88
CA GLY A 614 43.54 4.71 -4.32
C GLY A 614 42.92 4.66 -5.73
N ILE A 615 42.28 5.75 -6.17
CA ILE A 615 41.51 5.82 -7.42
C ILE A 615 42.40 5.62 -8.65
N ARG A 616 41.96 4.76 -9.56
CA ARG A 616 42.56 4.50 -10.88
C ARG A 616 41.53 4.83 -11.94
N LEU A 617 41.79 5.88 -12.73
CA LEU A 617 40.82 6.38 -13.72
C LEU A 617 40.54 5.34 -14.81
N SER A 618 41.56 4.59 -15.26
CA SER A 618 41.43 3.42 -16.14
C SER A 618 41.13 2.11 -15.38
N GLY A 619 40.50 2.19 -14.20
CA GLY A 619 40.15 1.06 -13.35
C GLY A 619 38.63 0.96 -13.13
N ALA A 620 38.14 -0.24 -12.83
CA ALA A 620 36.71 -0.49 -12.61
C ALA A 620 36.11 0.42 -11.51
N ARG A 621 34.90 0.94 -11.76
CA ARG A 621 34.21 1.94 -10.90
C ARG A 621 34.02 1.40 -9.48
N SER A 622 33.55 0.16 -9.38
CA SER A 622 33.54 -0.72 -8.21
C SER A 622 34.81 -0.66 -7.34
N LYS A 623 36.00 -0.69 -7.96
CA LYS A 623 37.29 -0.59 -7.24
C LYS A 623 37.62 0.84 -6.82
N ASN A 624 37.21 1.83 -7.60
CA ASN A 624 37.37 3.24 -7.24
C ASN A 624 36.48 3.61 -6.03
N TYR A 625 35.19 3.27 -6.06
CA TYR A 625 34.26 3.47 -4.93
C TYR A 625 34.75 2.80 -3.63
N ARG A 626 35.20 1.55 -3.70
CA ARG A 626 35.77 0.82 -2.55
C ARG A 626 37.16 1.31 -2.12
N SER A 627 37.76 2.27 -2.84
CA SER A 627 39.04 2.91 -2.48
C SER A 627 38.89 4.30 -1.84
N ILE A 628 37.68 4.88 -1.84
CA ILE A 628 37.38 6.17 -1.22
C ILE A 628 37.29 6.01 0.29
N LYS A 629 37.93 6.91 1.03
CA LYS A 629 37.73 7.07 2.48
C LYS A 629 36.48 7.91 2.72
N TRP A 630 35.37 7.24 3.01
CA TRP A 630 34.08 7.89 3.24
C TRP A 630 34.08 8.70 4.54
N THR A 631 33.45 9.87 4.45
CA THR A 631 33.27 10.90 5.49
C THR A 631 32.09 11.75 5.03
N GLU A 632 31.26 12.29 5.93
CA GLU A 632 30.01 13.00 5.57
C GLU A 632 30.12 13.95 4.36
N PRO A 633 31.10 14.86 4.26
CA PRO A 633 31.17 15.78 3.11
C PRO A 633 31.37 15.09 1.74
N ARG A 634 31.85 13.85 1.71
CA ARG A 634 31.96 13.02 0.48
C ARG A 634 30.70 12.19 0.21
N VAL A 635 29.93 11.88 1.25
CA VAL A 635 28.58 11.29 1.15
C VAL A 635 27.65 12.35 0.57
N ASP A 636 27.63 13.55 1.16
CA ASP A 636 26.91 14.74 0.68
C ASP A 636 27.24 15.04 -0.78
N GLN A 637 28.55 15.07 -1.13
CA GLN A 637 28.99 15.35 -2.50
C GLN A 637 28.58 14.27 -3.49
N LEU A 638 28.68 12.99 -3.13
CA LEU A 638 28.24 11.89 -3.98
C LEU A 638 26.73 11.96 -4.23
N TYR A 639 25.94 12.20 -3.18
CA TYR A 639 24.50 12.36 -3.29
C TYR A 639 24.14 13.58 -4.16
N THR A 640 24.78 14.73 -3.92
CA THR A 640 24.58 15.96 -4.71
C THR A 640 24.80 15.72 -6.20
N MET A 641 25.86 14.98 -6.56
CA MET A 641 26.13 14.55 -7.94
C MET A 641 24.96 13.71 -8.50
N TYR A 642 24.48 12.69 -7.78
CA TYR A 642 23.38 11.83 -8.24
C TYR A 642 22.04 12.57 -8.46
N ILE A 643 21.81 13.73 -7.82
CA ILE A 643 20.55 14.49 -7.95
C ILE A 643 20.62 15.72 -8.86
N GLN A 644 21.82 16.17 -9.25
CA GLN A 644 21.98 17.39 -10.08
C GLN A 644 22.62 17.14 -11.45
N GLU A 645 23.46 16.10 -11.59
CA GLU A 645 24.27 15.89 -12.80
C GLU A 645 23.58 14.99 -13.83
N PRO A 646 23.96 15.05 -15.13
CA PRO A 646 23.27 14.33 -16.20
C PRO A 646 23.24 12.80 -16.04
N LEU A 647 22.20 12.20 -16.61
CA LEU A 647 21.86 10.78 -16.54
C LEU A 647 22.36 9.98 -17.74
N SER A 648 22.56 8.69 -17.50
CA SER A 648 22.59 7.61 -18.48
C SER A 648 21.23 6.93 -18.47
N MET A 649 20.43 7.17 -19.50
CA MET A 649 19.05 6.70 -19.61
C MET A 649 18.97 5.37 -20.38
N GLN A 650 18.21 4.43 -19.84
CA GLN A 650 17.84 3.16 -20.48
C GLN A 650 16.34 3.21 -20.79
N CYS A 651 16.04 3.82 -21.94
CA CYS A 651 14.71 3.83 -22.55
C CYS A 651 14.68 2.71 -23.61
N ASN A 652 14.41 1.47 -23.18
CA ASN A 652 14.60 0.27 -24.00
C ASN A 652 13.29 -0.45 -24.30
N LYS A 653 13.21 -0.97 -25.53
CA LYS A 653 12.12 -1.80 -26.00
C LYS A 653 12.24 -3.23 -25.47
N SER A 654 11.17 -4.02 -25.55
CA SER A 654 11.19 -5.47 -25.33
C SER A 654 12.21 -6.23 -26.18
N ASP A 655 12.60 -5.69 -27.34
CA ASP A 655 13.67 -6.26 -28.19
C ASP A 655 15.10 -5.96 -27.68
N GLY A 656 15.24 -5.33 -26.51
CA GLY A 656 16.50 -4.97 -25.87
C GLY A 656 17.17 -3.70 -26.40
N TYR A 657 16.77 -3.19 -27.57
CA TYR A 657 17.33 -1.98 -28.15
C TYR A 657 16.68 -0.72 -27.57
N ARG A 658 17.45 0.38 -27.49
CA ARG A 658 16.94 1.72 -27.14
C ARG A 658 15.91 2.22 -28.16
N PHE A 659 15.03 3.12 -27.73
CA PHE A 659 14.24 3.94 -28.66
C PHE A 659 15.14 4.93 -29.43
N GLU A 660 14.74 5.32 -30.63
CA GLU A 660 15.45 6.29 -31.46
C GLU A 660 14.98 7.73 -31.21
N GLY A 661 15.71 8.72 -31.71
CA GLY A 661 15.28 10.13 -31.72
C GLY A 661 15.76 11.01 -30.55
N TYR A 662 16.43 10.44 -29.55
CA TYR A 662 16.98 11.19 -28.40
C TYR A 662 18.39 10.72 -28.02
N ASN A 663 19.20 11.60 -27.42
CA ASN A 663 20.50 11.21 -26.87
C ASN A 663 20.33 10.76 -25.41
N TRP A 664 20.39 9.46 -25.19
CA TRP A 664 20.17 8.86 -23.88
C TRP A 664 21.38 8.93 -22.93
N GLU A 665 22.58 9.31 -23.39
CA GLU A 665 23.76 9.48 -22.52
C GLU A 665 24.04 10.98 -22.30
N GLY A 666 24.09 11.43 -21.03
CA GLY A 666 24.15 12.85 -20.70
C GLY A 666 22.79 13.55 -20.79
N ALA A 667 21.69 12.80 -20.64
CA ALA A 667 20.34 13.35 -20.58
C ALA A 667 20.16 14.19 -19.30
N PRO A 668 19.46 15.34 -19.34
CA PRO A 668 19.20 16.12 -18.13
C PRO A 668 18.32 15.32 -17.14
N VAL A 669 18.55 15.52 -15.84
CA VAL A 669 17.57 15.13 -14.82
C VAL A 669 16.29 15.94 -15.06
N THR A 670 15.12 15.30 -15.13
CA THR A 670 13.85 16.04 -15.22
C THR A 670 13.73 16.99 -14.02
N PRO A 671 13.48 18.30 -14.22
CA PRO A 671 13.56 19.31 -13.16
C PRO A 671 12.35 19.26 -12.21
N VAL A 672 12.20 18.15 -11.49
CA VAL A 672 11.08 17.90 -10.58
C VAL A 672 11.24 18.69 -9.30
N ALA A 673 10.37 19.69 -9.11
CA ALA A 673 10.25 20.39 -7.85
C ALA A 673 9.56 19.48 -6.82
N ILE A 674 10.32 18.57 -6.20
CA ILE A 674 9.85 17.68 -5.13
C ILE A 674 9.29 18.56 -4.00
N LYS A 675 7.97 18.56 -3.85
CA LYS A 675 7.30 19.36 -2.82
C LYS A 675 7.35 18.54 -1.54
N ILE A 676 8.14 18.99 -0.55
CA ILE A 676 8.10 18.40 0.81
C ILE A 676 6.63 18.26 1.22
N PRO A 677 6.11 17.04 1.50
CA PRO A 677 4.69 16.88 1.78
C PRO A 677 4.29 17.64 3.02
N MET A 678 3.71 18.84 2.83
CA MET A 678 2.94 19.52 3.86
C MET A 678 1.82 18.57 4.24
N HIS A 679 1.99 17.87 5.37
CA HIS A 679 1.05 16.87 5.84
C HIS A 679 -0.33 17.52 5.88
N SER A 680 -1.20 17.08 4.96
CA SER A 680 -2.47 17.76 4.72
C SER A 680 -3.27 17.71 6.02
N LYS A 681 -3.65 18.88 6.55
CA LYS A 681 -4.27 19.03 7.88
C LYS A 681 -5.68 18.43 7.93
N LEU A 682 -5.74 17.10 7.94
CA LEU A 682 -6.92 16.29 8.21
C LEU A 682 -7.30 16.42 9.69
N CYS A 683 -6.30 16.49 10.57
CA CYS A 683 -6.44 16.74 12.00
C CYS A 683 -6.66 18.25 12.28
N PRO A 684 -7.87 18.68 12.72
CA PRO A 684 -8.20 20.10 12.85
C PRO A 684 -7.43 20.83 13.97
N ASN A 685 -6.92 20.08 14.96
CA ASN A 685 -6.14 20.60 16.10
C ASN A 685 -4.63 20.27 16.00
N TYR A 686 -4.11 19.94 14.81
CA TYR A 686 -2.71 19.54 14.61
C TYR A 686 -1.72 20.61 15.11
N ASN A 687 -1.02 20.29 16.20
CA ASN A 687 0.03 21.13 16.77
C ASN A 687 1.42 20.59 16.37
N PRO A 688 2.18 21.26 15.48
CA PRO A 688 3.46 20.75 14.99
C PRO A 688 4.57 20.70 16.05
N LEU A 689 4.33 21.18 17.28
CA LEU A 689 5.22 21.02 18.43
C LEU A 689 5.04 19.66 19.15
N TRP A 690 4.03 18.87 18.78
CA TRP A 690 3.69 17.58 19.43
C TRP A 690 4.10 16.37 18.60
N LEU A 691 4.46 16.58 17.33
CA LEU A 691 5.49 15.75 16.73
C LEU A 691 6.76 15.92 17.58
N LYS A 692 7.34 14.81 18.06
CA LYS A 692 8.80 14.71 18.00
C LYS A 692 9.17 14.96 16.53
N PRO A 693 10.02 15.95 16.17
CA PRO A 693 10.68 15.91 14.88
C PRO A 693 11.38 14.55 14.78
N LEU A 694 11.30 13.90 13.62
CA LEU A 694 11.98 12.64 13.36
C LEU A 694 13.45 12.77 13.77
N GLU A 695 13.96 11.71 14.41
CA GLU A 695 15.11 11.80 15.30
C GLU A 695 16.30 12.48 14.61
N LYS A 696 16.93 13.44 15.29
CA LYS A 696 17.91 14.36 14.71
C LYS A 696 19.00 13.61 13.92
N GLY A 697 18.85 13.54 12.60
CA GLY A 697 19.77 12.87 11.68
C GLY A 697 19.12 11.80 10.77
N ALA A 698 17.84 11.44 10.96
CA ALA A 698 17.18 10.37 10.21
C ALA A 698 16.42 10.81 8.94
N CYS A 699 16.69 11.99 8.39
CA CYS A 699 16.01 12.50 7.19
C CYS A 699 16.98 12.93 6.11
N ASP A 700 16.61 12.68 4.84
CA ASP A 700 17.40 13.11 3.69
C ASP A 700 17.34 14.63 3.46
N LEU A 701 18.15 15.11 2.52
CA LEU A 701 18.23 16.53 2.14
C LEU A 701 16.97 17.04 1.40
N LEU A 702 16.01 16.16 1.09
CA LEU A 702 14.69 16.49 0.54
C LEU A 702 13.62 16.57 1.65
N GLY A 703 13.99 16.33 2.91
CA GLY A 703 13.05 16.29 4.05
C GLY A 703 12.24 15.00 4.14
N GLU A 704 12.60 13.95 3.40
CA GLU A 704 11.98 12.64 3.46
C GLU A 704 12.75 11.76 4.45
N CYS A 705 12.06 11.31 5.49
CA CYS A 705 12.68 10.60 6.61
C CYS A 705 12.68 9.08 6.45
N ILE A 706 13.65 8.43 7.09
CA ILE A 706 13.67 7.00 7.31
C ILE A 706 13.06 6.75 8.70
N TYR A 707 12.05 5.88 8.73
CA TYR A 707 11.22 5.57 9.90
C TYR A 707 11.48 4.15 10.40
#